data_AF-A0A9N7U0N1-F1
#
_entry.id   AF-A0A9N7U0N1-F1
#
_cell.length_a   1.000
_cell.length_b   1.000
_cell.length_c   1.000
_cell.angle_alpha   90.00
_cell.angle_beta   90.00
_cell.angle_gamma   90.00
#
_symmetry.space_group_name_H-M   'P 1'
#
loop_
_entity.id
_entity.type
_entity.pdbx_description
1 polymer ?
#
loop_
_entity_poly.entity_id
_entity_poly.type
_entity_poly.pdbx_seq_one_letter_code
_entity_poly.pdbx_strand_id
1 'polypeptide(L)'
;MEEDSVSIWPRMEPFLLGALQVAPSSKLSLHYLRKMATYVRARDGCFPVLGWPMWRHIACGKLQLPEDLAWLYFETFDLLSGHTAEERLERAECLSQCSSKSELDQQRNKFTVDTLQFLLFLYIQQLNRVSLRTSLIGEEWPSHRTRSPSPSDREAKTSSQNKNWDDQAHLSFVQSHLGEILELLVEPGQLSQSGQALRDCQISLEAVRSLGLLLEGSVSCCRTVQPVHRLLTKGPAQTQAGYSSLSRSFSLHTLLSCLHHSLTLNPFGITACLRSGKKLAWAQQVEGAMKRAKIARNTHTAPPGSKMVLMSQVFKQTLAKTSDKLTGANIKIHRCSDAFIYLLSPLRSVSLDKCRDSLVVLGPVETSVHIHSCHNVRLVCVAGRVAVGASSRCTIYALTPNRPLLLPGNTDITLGPFHTFYPSLEDHMASVGLAVVPNIWDQPLLLGTEGLVNPALNTSSNPDPGCYRLLPPAEFHALVVPFQMEGDTCEVPGGLPAAYQAAVEEKQKRIQNWQKTVMEARLNKEQKRQFQELVEVKFHEWLLETGNRQELDSLIPPTLASPLDSNGSDTLQGAAGGQSHIEAAGEPPPPPLDHRGLPTQHIKMGRIIFYEDKNFQGRRYECDSDCSDFHAYLSRCNSIRVETGAWVVYERPNYMGYQYVLTRGEYPEYQRWTGLNDRLSSCKMIHFTSGTLYKMQLYERADFGGQAFEATEDCPSLLEKFRWREVNSCKVFDGWWVFYEHPNYRGRQYFLEKGEYCKPGDWGASSPTVLSFRRFTE
;
A
#
# COMPACT_ATOMS: atom_id res chain seq x y z
N MET A 1 -20.07 37.35 -6.61
CA MET A 1 -18.68 37.54 -7.06
C MET A 1 -17.82 36.79 -6.06
N GLU A 2 -17.42 35.56 -6.36
CA GLU A 2 -16.42 34.87 -5.54
C GLU A 2 -15.10 35.64 -5.74
N GLU A 3 -14.52 36.18 -4.66
CA GLU A 3 -13.20 36.79 -4.72
C GLU A 3 -12.20 35.73 -5.22
N ASP A 4 -11.40 36.08 -6.23
CA ASP A 4 -10.30 35.26 -6.75
C ASP A 4 -9.25 35.06 -5.65
N SER A 5 -9.50 34.11 -4.75
CA SER A 5 -8.58 33.77 -3.67
C SER A 5 -7.41 32.93 -4.22
N VAL A 6 -6.19 33.37 -3.92
CA VAL A 6 -4.96 32.66 -4.28
C VAL A 6 -4.65 31.64 -3.20
N SER A 7 -4.49 30.39 -3.63
CA SER A 7 -4.09 29.27 -2.77
C SER A 7 -2.70 28.79 -3.18
N ILE A 8 -1.80 28.68 -2.22
CA ILE A 8 -0.41 28.23 -2.40
C ILE A 8 -0.22 27.02 -1.51
N TRP A 9 0.49 25.99 -1.95
CA TRP A 9 0.75 24.80 -1.14
C TRP A 9 2.14 24.22 -1.40
N PRO A 10 2.66 23.38 -0.48
CA PRO A 10 3.92 22.67 -0.69
C PRO A 10 3.81 21.63 -1.80
N ARG A 11 4.78 21.61 -2.72
CA ARG A 11 4.99 20.52 -3.67
C ARG A 11 5.39 19.26 -2.91
N MET A 12 4.80 18.13 -3.24
CA MET A 12 5.11 16.86 -2.56
C MET A 12 6.50 16.34 -2.92
N GLU A 13 6.88 16.48 -4.18
CA GLU A 13 8.03 15.81 -4.79
C GLU A 13 9.37 16.07 -4.07
N PRO A 14 9.77 17.31 -3.73
CA PRO A 14 11.04 17.55 -3.03
C PRO A 14 11.11 16.89 -1.66
N PHE A 15 10.00 16.78 -0.93
CA PHE A 15 9.98 16.15 0.39
C PHE A 15 9.89 14.62 0.28
N LEU A 16 9.15 14.14 -0.71
CA LEU A 16 8.88 12.72 -0.92
C LEU A 16 10.08 11.98 -1.52
N LEU A 17 10.75 12.60 -2.50
CA LEU A 17 11.87 12.03 -3.25
C LEU A 17 13.22 12.64 -2.88
N GLY A 18 13.22 13.90 -2.42
CA GLY A 18 14.45 14.69 -2.23
C GLY A 18 15.00 14.70 -0.81
N ALA A 19 14.13 14.82 0.19
CA ALA A 19 14.55 14.83 1.59
C ALA A 19 14.98 13.42 2.01
N LEU A 20 16.24 13.26 2.42
CA LEU A 20 16.72 11.98 2.94
C LEU A 20 16.02 11.66 4.27
N GLN A 21 15.65 10.40 4.46
CA GLN A 21 14.96 9.91 5.67
C GLN A 21 15.92 9.70 6.87
N VAL A 22 16.92 10.57 6.98
CA VAL A 22 17.93 10.57 8.04
C VAL A 22 18.10 12.01 8.51
N ALA A 23 18.44 12.20 9.79
CA ALA A 23 18.77 13.52 10.29
C ALA A 23 19.92 14.11 9.46
N PRO A 24 19.81 15.36 9.00
CA PRO A 24 20.87 15.97 8.21
C PRO A 24 22.10 16.22 9.08
N SER A 25 23.26 16.30 8.43
CA SER A 25 24.47 16.77 9.10
C SER A 25 24.23 18.15 9.72
N SER A 26 24.73 18.38 10.94
CA SER A 26 24.72 19.70 11.59
C SER A 26 25.43 20.77 10.74
N LYS A 27 26.28 20.35 9.81
CA LYS A 27 26.98 21.20 8.82
C LYS A 27 26.06 21.77 7.74
N LEU A 28 24.82 21.28 7.61
CA LEU A 28 23.78 21.84 6.74
C LEU A 28 22.83 22.80 7.47
N SER A 29 23.22 23.33 8.63
CA SER A 29 22.42 24.36 9.32
C SER A 29 22.28 25.64 8.50
N LEU A 30 21.23 26.43 8.77
CA LEU A 30 20.97 27.72 8.13
C LEU A 30 22.21 28.63 8.07
N HIS A 31 23.00 28.67 9.15
CA HIS A 31 24.24 29.46 9.21
C HIS A 31 25.24 29.11 8.12
N TYR A 32 25.47 27.81 7.88
CA TYR A 32 26.41 27.36 6.84
C TYR A 32 25.84 27.55 5.45
N LEU A 33 24.53 27.36 5.27
CA LEU A 33 23.86 27.60 3.99
C LEU A 33 23.89 29.08 3.60
N ARG A 34 23.73 30.01 4.55
CA ARG A 34 23.92 31.45 4.31
C ARG A 34 25.35 31.76 3.88
N LYS A 35 26.35 31.21 4.59
CA LYS A 35 27.76 31.37 4.20
C LYS A 35 28.04 30.84 2.80
N MET A 36 27.46 29.69 2.45
CA MET A 36 27.54 29.13 1.10
C MET A 36 26.90 30.07 0.07
N ALA A 37 25.70 30.58 0.33
CA ALA A 37 25.01 31.52 -0.56
C ALA A 37 25.87 32.78 -0.82
N THR A 38 26.45 33.37 0.23
CA THR A 38 27.36 34.51 0.10
C THR A 38 28.62 34.15 -0.69
N TYR A 39 29.22 33.00 -0.41
CA TYR A 39 30.45 32.57 -1.07
C TYR A 39 30.26 32.31 -2.57
N VAL A 40 29.17 31.64 -2.94
CA VAL A 40 28.88 31.31 -4.34
C VAL A 40 28.51 32.56 -5.14
N ARG A 41 27.74 33.49 -4.55
CA ARG A 41 27.39 34.77 -5.20
C ARG A 41 28.56 35.72 -5.37
N ALA A 42 29.59 35.62 -4.54
CA ALA A 42 30.80 36.46 -4.62
C ALA A 42 31.87 35.90 -5.60
N ARG A 43 31.72 34.67 -6.09
CA ARG A 43 32.66 34.00 -7.00
C ARG A 43 32.16 34.12 -8.44
N ASP A 44 33.01 34.63 -9.33
CA ASP A 44 32.70 34.74 -10.74
C ASP A 44 32.37 33.36 -11.37
N GLY A 45 31.33 33.33 -12.20
CA GLY A 45 30.91 32.12 -12.93
C GLY A 45 30.22 31.04 -12.08
N CYS A 46 29.99 31.27 -10.79
CA CYS A 46 29.37 30.29 -9.89
C CYS A 46 27.91 30.63 -9.52
N PHE A 47 27.40 31.77 -9.99
CA PHE A 47 26.02 32.20 -9.81
C PHE A 47 25.50 32.73 -11.16
N PRO A 48 24.27 32.37 -11.58
CA PRO A 48 23.23 31.63 -10.85
C PRO A 48 23.39 30.10 -10.84
N VAL A 49 24.37 29.56 -11.54
CA VAL A 49 24.54 28.10 -11.73
C VAL A 49 25.75 27.58 -10.95
N LEU A 50 25.55 26.50 -10.17
CA LEU A 50 26.58 25.83 -9.39
C LEU A 50 27.00 24.52 -10.05
N GLY A 51 28.28 24.38 -10.40
CA GLY A 51 28.85 23.14 -10.93
C GLY A 51 29.32 22.15 -9.84
N TRP A 52 29.35 20.87 -10.17
CA TRP A 52 29.88 19.81 -9.28
C TRP A 52 31.27 20.12 -8.69
N PRO A 53 32.28 20.60 -9.45
CA PRO A 53 33.60 20.90 -8.88
C PRO A 53 33.55 21.93 -7.74
N MET A 54 32.71 22.96 -7.88
CA MET A 54 32.55 23.99 -6.86
C MET A 54 31.77 23.46 -5.66
N TRP A 55 30.70 22.68 -5.88
CA TRP A 55 29.99 22.03 -4.79
C TRP A 55 30.90 21.06 -4.02
N ARG A 56 31.67 20.22 -4.70
CA ARG A 56 32.66 19.32 -4.10
C ARG A 56 33.68 20.10 -3.27
N HIS A 57 34.18 21.22 -3.76
CA HIS A 57 35.09 22.09 -3.00
C HIS A 57 34.45 22.63 -1.71
N ILE A 58 33.20 23.10 -1.79
CA ILE A 58 32.47 23.63 -0.62
C ILE A 58 32.13 22.49 0.36
N ALA A 59 31.51 21.42 -0.13
CA ALA A 59 31.05 20.30 0.66
C ALA A 59 32.21 19.56 1.34
N CYS A 60 33.22 19.11 0.59
CA CYS A 60 34.34 18.34 1.14
C CYS A 60 35.36 19.25 1.82
N GLY A 61 35.65 20.43 1.26
CA GLY A 61 36.70 21.32 1.79
C GLY A 61 36.24 22.18 2.95
N LYS A 62 35.07 22.82 2.84
CA LYS A 62 34.58 23.79 3.86
C LYS A 62 33.63 23.15 4.87
N LEU A 63 32.68 22.34 4.40
CA LEU A 63 31.69 21.67 5.25
C LEU A 63 32.19 20.33 5.81
N GLN A 64 33.28 19.79 5.26
CA GLN A 64 33.88 18.50 5.62
C GLN A 64 32.89 17.33 5.48
N LEU A 65 32.01 17.40 4.48
CA LEU A 65 31.13 16.30 4.11
C LEU A 65 31.91 15.24 3.32
N PRO A 66 31.64 13.93 3.50
CA PRO A 66 32.16 12.90 2.63
C PRO A 66 31.78 13.15 1.16
N GLU A 67 32.69 12.85 0.24
CA GLU A 67 32.47 13.08 -1.20
C GLU A 67 31.25 12.32 -1.73
N ASP A 68 31.08 11.06 -1.32
CA ASP A 68 29.92 10.23 -1.67
C ASP A 68 28.60 10.84 -1.18
N LEU A 69 28.58 11.48 0.01
CA LEU A 69 27.40 12.15 0.55
C LEU A 69 27.13 13.47 -0.19
N ALA A 70 28.18 14.21 -0.52
CA ALA A 70 28.08 15.43 -1.32
C ALA A 70 27.52 15.12 -2.72
N TRP A 71 28.01 14.05 -3.36
CA TRP A 71 27.50 13.56 -4.63
C TRP A 71 26.06 13.09 -4.50
N LEU A 72 25.71 12.36 -3.44
CA LEU A 72 24.34 11.92 -3.19
C LEU A 72 23.36 13.10 -3.19
N TYR A 73 23.66 14.20 -2.51
CA TYR A 73 22.79 15.39 -2.53
C TYR A 73 22.65 15.97 -3.94
N PHE A 74 23.75 16.05 -4.68
CA PHE A 74 23.77 16.60 -6.03
C PHE A 74 22.97 15.72 -7.01
N GLU A 75 23.21 14.40 -6.99
CA GLU A 75 22.50 13.40 -7.78
C GLU A 75 21.01 13.33 -7.42
N THR A 76 20.66 13.43 -6.13
CA THR A 76 19.26 13.48 -5.70
C THR A 76 18.53 14.69 -6.26
N PHE A 77 19.18 15.85 -6.30
CA PHE A 77 18.60 17.05 -6.89
C PHE A 77 18.45 16.93 -8.41
N ASP A 78 19.42 16.32 -9.09
CA ASP A 78 19.33 16.04 -10.54
C ASP A 78 18.14 15.11 -10.86
N LEU A 79 17.87 14.11 -10.03
CA LEU A 79 16.70 13.22 -10.17
C LEU A 79 15.34 13.93 -9.98
N LEU A 80 15.30 15.04 -9.24
CA LEU A 80 14.11 15.89 -9.10
C LEU A 80 13.94 16.86 -10.29
N SER A 81 15.00 17.04 -11.08
CA SER A 81 15.00 17.97 -12.21
C SER A 81 14.26 17.33 -13.38
N GLY A 82 13.42 18.10 -14.06
CA GLY A 82 12.53 17.63 -15.13
C GLY A 82 13.23 17.36 -16.46
N HIS A 83 14.29 16.57 -16.46
CA HIS A 83 14.98 16.12 -17.67
C HIS A 83 14.06 15.26 -18.53
N THR A 84 14.21 15.35 -19.85
CA THR A 84 13.44 14.48 -20.76
C THR A 84 13.97 13.06 -20.72
N ALA A 85 13.19 12.10 -21.23
CA ALA A 85 13.64 10.72 -21.31
C ALA A 85 14.89 10.59 -22.21
N GLU A 86 14.93 11.35 -23.31
CA GLU A 86 16.07 11.34 -24.25
C GLU A 86 17.35 11.84 -23.57
N GLU A 87 17.30 12.97 -22.86
CA GLU A 87 18.46 13.52 -22.14
C GLU A 87 19.03 12.52 -21.12
N ARG A 88 18.16 11.76 -20.44
CA ARG A 88 18.60 10.72 -19.49
C ARG A 88 19.26 9.54 -20.18
N LEU A 89 18.75 9.11 -21.33
CA LEU A 89 19.33 8.02 -22.11
C LEU A 89 20.68 8.42 -22.70
N GLU A 90 20.81 9.63 -23.26
CA GLU A 90 22.08 10.17 -23.75
C GLU A 90 23.15 10.21 -22.64
N ARG A 91 22.75 10.62 -21.43
CA ARG A 91 23.63 10.60 -20.26
C ARG A 91 24.04 9.18 -19.88
N ALA A 92 23.08 8.24 -19.86
CA ALA A 92 23.37 6.85 -19.54
C ALA A 92 24.33 6.22 -20.56
N GLU A 93 24.18 6.54 -21.85
CA GLU A 93 25.11 6.16 -22.91
C GLU A 93 26.51 6.77 -22.71
N CYS A 94 26.60 8.06 -22.40
CA CYS A 94 27.88 8.69 -22.08
C CYS A 94 28.58 8.04 -20.88
N LEU A 95 27.81 7.65 -19.86
CA LEU A 95 28.33 6.99 -18.67
C LEU A 95 28.73 5.53 -18.94
N SER A 96 28.01 4.81 -19.81
CA SER A 96 28.32 3.42 -20.16
C SER A 96 29.61 3.29 -20.97
N GLN A 97 29.97 4.32 -21.73
CA GLN A 97 31.21 4.40 -22.49
C GLN A 97 32.45 4.71 -21.61
N CYS A 98 32.25 5.16 -20.36
CA CYS A 98 33.34 5.48 -19.45
C CYS A 98 33.98 4.19 -18.91
N SER A 99 35.25 3.96 -19.23
CA SER A 99 36.02 2.78 -18.82
C SER A 99 36.87 3.03 -17.58
N SER A 100 37.17 4.29 -17.27
CA SER A 100 38.00 4.68 -16.12
C SER A 100 37.26 5.59 -15.14
N LYS A 101 37.67 5.54 -13.85
CA LYS A 101 37.17 6.46 -12.81
C LYS A 101 37.40 7.94 -13.18
N SER A 102 38.50 8.24 -13.89
CA SER A 102 38.81 9.60 -14.34
C SER A 102 37.83 10.09 -15.40
N GLU A 103 37.40 9.23 -16.33
CA GLU A 103 36.39 9.59 -17.34
C GLU A 103 35.02 9.82 -16.70
N LEU A 104 34.64 8.97 -15.74
CA LEU A 104 33.43 9.17 -14.94
C LEU A 104 33.47 10.52 -14.20
N ASP A 105 34.59 10.86 -13.57
CA ASP A 105 34.76 12.14 -12.89
C ASP A 105 34.71 13.33 -13.88
N GLN A 106 35.21 13.18 -15.11
CA GLN A 106 35.04 14.18 -16.16
C GLN A 106 33.58 14.37 -16.58
N GLN A 107 32.80 13.30 -16.68
CA GLN A 107 31.36 13.40 -16.94
C GLN A 107 30.64 14.07 -15.77
N ARG A 108 30.97 13.71 -14.52
CA ARG A 108 30.43 14.36 -13.31
C ARG A 108 30.70 15.85 -13.28
N ASN A 109 31.85 16.31 -13.77
CA ASN A 109 32.20 17.73 -13.81
C ASN A 109 31.32 18.57 -14.76
N LYS A 110 30.61 17.93 -15.70
CA LYS A 110 29.64 18.61 -16.58
C LYS A 110 28.32 18.91 -15.89
N PHE A 111 28.06 18.32 -14.73
CA PHE A 111 26.81 18.51 -14.01
C PHE A 111 26.77 19.88 -13.34
N THR A 112 25.65 20.57 -13.53
CA THR A 112 25.38 21.90 -13.00
C THR A 112 23.94 22.01 -12.50
N VAL A 113 23.70 22.84 -11.49
CA VAL A 113 22.39 23.02 -10.86
C VAL A 113 22.11 24.50 -10.61
N ASP A 114 20.82 24.88 -10.53
CA ASP A 114 20.45 26.21 -10.07
C ASP A 114 20.84 26.39 -8.59
N THR A 115 21.62 27.43 -8.31
CA THR A 115 22.22 27.63 -6.98
C THR A 115 21.15 27.84 -5.90
N LEU A 116 20.11 28.62 -6.19
CA LEU A 116 19.09 28.96 -5.21
C LEU A 116 18.17 27.79 -4.92
N GLN A 117 17.73 27.08 -5.96
CA GLN A 117 16.96 25.85 -5.80
C GLN A 117 17.77 24.79 -5.07
N PHE A 118 19.06 24.64 -5.36
CA PHE A 118 19.92 23.69 -4.65
C PHE A 118 20.10 24.07 -3.16
N LEU A 119 20.22 25.35 -2.82
CA LEU A 119 20.25 25.80 -1.42
C LEU A 119 18.94 25.47 -0.69
N LEU A 120 17.79 25.69 -1.34
CA LEU A 120 16.49 25.31 -0.80
C LEU A 120 16.38 23.79 -0.62
N PHE A 121 16.88 23.00 -1.58
CA PHE A 121 16.95 21.54 -1.51
C PHE A 121 17.82 21.04 -0.34
N LEU A 122 18.98 21.67 -0.10
CA LEU A 122 19.82 21.34 1.05
C LEU A 122 19.15 21.72 2.36
N TYR A 123 18.39 22.82 2.38
CA TYR A 123 17.67 23.27 3.56
C TYR A 123 16.51 22.34 3.95
N ILE A 124 15.73 21.81 2.99
CA ILE A 124 14.62 20.89 3.31
C ILE A 124 15.08 19.57 3.95
N GLN A 125 16.37 19.24 3.88
CA GLN A 125 16.93 18.08 4.59
C GLN A 125 16.72 18.19 6.12
N GLN A 126 16.47 19.41 6.64
CA GLN A 126 16.11 19.67 8.04
C GLN A 126 14.74 19.10 8.45
N LEU A 127 13.90 18.62 7.52
CA LEU A 127 12.59 18.02 7.82
C LEU A 127 12.67 16.90 8.86
N ASN A 128 13.69 16.05 8.75
CA ASN A 128 13.91 14.90 9.62
C ASN A 128 14.79 15.20 10.83
N ARG A 129 15.11 16.48 11.09
CA ARG A 129 15.82 16.88 12.30
C ARG A 129 14.93 16.64 13.53
N VAL A 130 15.47 15.92 14.51
CA VAL A 130 14.82 15.71 15.80
C VAL A 130 14.98 16.99 16.63
N SER A 131 13.88 17.67 16.96
CA SER A 131 13.87 18.82 17.87
C SER A 131 13.55 18.34 19.29
N LEU A 132 14.48 18.53 20.22
CA LEU A 132 14.29 18.16 21.64
C LEU A 132 13.19 18.98 22.33
N ARG A 133 12.78 20.14 21.77
CA ARG A 133 11.72 20.98 22.34
C ARG A 133 10.33 20.35 22.24
N THR A 134 10.09 19.49 21.24
CA THR A 134 8.81 18.78 21.09
C THR A 134 8.67 17.60 22.06
N SER A 135 9.77 17.16 22.67
CA SER A 135 9.78 16.09 23.68
C SER A 135 9.58 16.58 25.11
N LEU A 136 9.67 17.90 25.35
CA LEU A 136 9.67 18.51 26.69
C LEU A 136 8.33 19.12 27.11
N ILE A 137 7.29 19.04 26.27
CA ILE A 137 5.92 19.39 26.64
C ILE A 137 5.10 18.09 26.65
N GLY A 138 5.15 17.38 27.78
CA GLY A 138 4.28 16.22 28.04
C GLY A 138 4.98 14.95 28.54
N GLU A 139 5.93 15.07 29.47
CA GLU A 139 6.47 13.94 30.25
C GLU A 139 6.53 14.39 31.73
N GLU A 140 5.39 14.35 32.42
CA GLU A 140 5.36 14.42 33.89
C GLU A 140 5.64 13.01 34.43
N TRP A 141 6.64 12.91 35.30
CA TRP A 141 7.01 11.69 36.04
C TRP A 141 5.80 11.06 36.75
N PRO A 142 5.77 9.73 36.96
CA PRO A 142 4.59 9.04 37.47
C PRO A 142 4.37 9.39 38.93
N SER A 143 3.40 10.26 39.20
CA SER A 143 2.83 10.44 40.53
C SER A 143 1.47 9.74 40.62
N HIS A 144 1.24 9.07 41.75
CA HIS A 144 0.04 8.28 41.98
C HIS A 144 -1.21 9.17 42.05
N ARG A 145 -2.25 8.76 41.31
CA ARG A 145 -3.63 9.29 41.26
C ARG A 145 -3.82 10.44 40.27
N THR A 146 -4.22 10.13 39.04
CA THR A 146 -5.54 10.47 38.45
C THR A 146 -5.61 10.19 36.94
N ARG A 147 -6.80 9.76 36.50
CA ARG A 147 -7.41 9.81 35.15
C ARG A 147 -6.68 9.15 33.96
N SER A 148 -7.27 8.07 33.46
CA SER A 148 -6.92 7.41 32.20
C SER A 148 -7.01 8.38 31.00
N PRO A 149 -6.01 8.43 30.10
CA PRO A 149 -6.12 9.19 28.86
C PRO A 149 -7.00 8.48 27.82
N SER A 150 -7.61 9.26 26.94
CA SER A 150 -8.48 8.85 25.84
C SER A 150 -7.80 7.97 24.78
N PRO A 151 -8.54 7.15 24.01
CA PRO A 151 -7.98 6.20 23.05
C PRO A 151 -7.21 6.85 21.87
N SER A 152 -7.47 8.12 21.58
CA SER A 152 -6.83 8.86 20.48
C SER A 152 -5.35 9.15 20.70
N ASP A 153 -4.87 9.14 21.95
CA ASP A 153 -3.48 9.51 22.28
C ASP A 153 -2.54 8.29 22.39
N ARG A 154 -3.10 7.07 22.46
CA ARG A 154 -2.29 5.83 22.53
C ARG A 154 -1.76 5.37 21.17
N GLU A 155 -2.36 5.80 20.06
CA GLU A 155 -1.90 5.42 18.72
C GLU A 155 -0.76 6.30 18.17
N ALA A 156 -0.46 7.42 18.83
CA ALA A 156 0.61 8.35 18.42
C ALA A 156 1.99 8.03 19.02
N LYS A 157 2.08 7.08 19.97
CA LYS A 157 3.30 6.82 20.75
C LYS A 157 3.79 5.37 20.63
N THR A 158 4.13 4.94 19.41
CA THR A 158 5.13 3.88 19.12
C THR A 158 5.39 3.82 17.61
N SER A 159 6.41 4.54 17.13
CA SER A 159 7.14 4.36 15.85
C SER A 159 7.56 5.73 15.31
N SER A 160 8.79 5.81 14.81
CA SER A 160 9.26 6.89 13.94
C SER A 160 8.22 7.17 12.83
N GLN A 161 7.41 8.21 13.00
CA GLN A 161 6.51 8.66 11.94
C GLN A 161 7.38 9.25 10.81
N ASN A 162 7.37 8.61 9.63
CA ASN A 162 8.14 9.03 8.47
C ASN A 162 7.51 10.30 7.88
N LYS A 163 8.01 11.46 8.31
CA LYS A 163 7.46 12.79 8.00
C LYS A 163 7.41 13.11 6.51
N ASN A 164 8.25 12.46 5.70
CA ASN A 164 8.35 12.65 4.24
C ASN A 164 7.11 12.20 3.46
N TRP A 165 6.23 11.43 4.09
CA TRP A 165 5.04 10.86 3.45
C TRP A 165 3.74 11.39 4.06
N ASP A 166 3.84 12.53 4.74
CA ASP A 166 2.73 13.22 5.39
C ASP A 166 2.66 14.65 4.85
N ASP A 167 1.64 14.93 4.04
CA ASP A 167 1.41 16.25 3.46
C ASP A 167 1.13 17.32 4.52
N GLN A 168 0.63 16.93 5.70
CA GLN A 168 0.48 17.84 6.83
C GLN A 168 1.84 18.19 7.45
N ALA A 169 2.75 17.22 7.57
CA ALA A 169 4.10 17.46 8.04
C ALA A 169 4.87 18.40 7.09
N HIS A 170 4.69 18.25 5.78
CA HIS A 170 5.27 19.16 4.78
C HIS A 170 4.75 20.59 4.95
N LEU A 171 3.43 20.76 5.09
CA LEU A 171 2.81 22.05 5.34
C LEU A 171 3.34 22.70 6.61
N SER A 172 3.34 21.97 7.72
CA SER A 172 3.82 22.48 9.01
C SER A 172 5.32 22.83 8.98
N PHE A 173 6.13 22.06 8.26
CA PHE A 173 7.55 22.37 8.05
C PHE A 173 7.71 23.69 7.29
N VAL A 174 7.04 23.84 6.13
CA VAL A 174 7.11 25.05 5.32
C VAL A 174 6.62 26.25 6.12
N GLN A 175 5.48 26.15 6.81
CA GLN A 175 4.94 27.22 7.66
C GLN A 175 5.95 27.66 8.71
N SER A 176 6.58 26.72 9.42
CA SER A 176 7.49 27.06 10.52
C SER A 176 8.82 27.66 10.05
N HIS A 177 9.25 27.34 8.81
CA HIS A 177 10.56 27.71 8.29
C HIS A 177 10.49 28.73 7.14
N LEU A 178 9.32 29.27 6.82
CA LEU A 178 9.13 30.16 5.68
C LEU A 178 10.02 31.41 5.76
N GLY A 179 10.18 31.98 6.96
CA GLY A 179 11.09 33.11 7.19
C GLY A 179 12.53 32.76 6.85
N GLU A 180 13.05 31.65 7.37
CA GLU A 180 14.42 31.17 7.11
C GLU A 180 14.64 30.83 5.62
N ILE A 181 13.63 30.25 4.96
CA ILE A 181 13.62 29.97 3.52
C ILE A 181 13.75 31.26 2.72
N LEU A 182 12.97 32.30 3.03
CA LEU A 182 13.04 33.58 2.33
C LEU A 182 14.36 34.30 2.62
N GLU A 183 14.88 34.22 3.84
CA GLU A 183 16.19 34.80 4.19
C GLU A 183 17.35 34.20 3.40
N LEU A 184 17.31 32.91 3.05
CA LEU A 184 18.31 32.28 2.16
C LEU A 184 18.30 32.85 0.74
N LEU A 185 17.18 33.44 0.32
CA LEU A 185 16.99 34.01 -1.00
C LEU A 185 17.34 35.50 -1.07
N VAL A 186 17.47 36.18 0.07
CA VAL A 186 17.86 37.59 0.17
C VAL A 186 19.31 37.77 -0.30
N GLU A 187 19.57 38.88 -0.98
CA GLU A 187 20.93 39.25 -1.40
C GLU A 187 21.84 39.50 -0.19
N PRO A 188 23.09 39.00 -0.18
CA PRO A 188 23.99 39.12 0.98
C PRO A 188 24.22 40.55 1.48
N GLY A 189 24.18 41.55 0.59
CA GLY A 189 24.36 42.97 0.94
C GLY A 189 23.20 43.58 1.74
N GLN A 190 22.06 42.89 1.84
CA GLN A 190 20.89 43.34 2.59
C GLN A 190 20.74 42.63 3.95
N LEU A 191 21.68 41.75 4.31
CA LEU A 191 21.68 41.05 5.59
C LEU A 191 22.61 41.77 6.58
N SER A 192 22.24 41.78 7.87
CA SER A 192 23.11 42.27 8.94
C SER A 192 24.38 41.40 9.08
N GLN A 193 25.39 41.87 9.82
CA GLN A 193 26.55 41.04 10.17
C GLN A 193 26.19 39.77 10.96
N SER A 194 25.02 39.75 11.63
CA SER A 194 24.45 38.58 12.31
C SER A 194 23.58 37.70 11.39
N GLY A 195 23.42 38.06 10.12
CA GLY A 195 22.66 37.31 9.11
C GLY A 195 21.14 37.49 9.19
N GLN A 196 20.64 38.51 9.89
CA GLN A 196 19.22 38.85 9.95
C GLN A 196 18.86 39.82 8.81
N ALA A 197 17.65 39.68 8.27
CA ALA A 197 17.15 40.62 7.27
C ALA A 197 16.98 42.03 7.86
N LEU A 198 17.44 43.05 7.14
CA LEU A 198 17.16 44.45 7.45
C LEU A 198 15.67 44.77 7.20
N ARG A 199 15.15 45.81 7.87
CA ARG A 199 13.71 46.15 7.84
C ARG A 199 13.13 46.38 6.43
N ASP A 200 13.96 46.82 5.47
CA ASP A 200 13.55 47.13 4.10
C ASP A 200 14.05 46.12 3.05
N CYS A 201 14.39 44.89 3.46
CA CYS A 201 14.87 43.86 2.55
C CYS A 201 13.93 43.60 1.38
N GLN A 202 14.51 43.48 0.20
CA GLN A 202 13.83 43.19 -1.06
C GLN A 202 14.34 41.85 -1.62
N ILE A 203 13.42 40.99 -2.06
CA ILE A 203 13.75 39.75 -2.77
C ILE A 203 13.49 39.96 -4.26
N SER A 204 14.45 39.62 -5.11
CA SER A 204 14.30 39.73 -6.56
C SER A 204 13.29 38.71 -7.11
N LEU A 205 12.65 39.03 -8.25
CA LEU A 205 11.75 38.10 -8.92
C LEU A 205 12.41 36.77 -9.28
N GLU A 206 13.70 36.78 -9.63
CA GLU A 206 14.46 35.56 -9.94
C GLU A 206 14.63 34.68 -8.69
N ALA A 207 14.90 35.30 -7.53
CA ALA A 207 14.98 34.57 -6.28
C ALA A 207 13.62 33.97 -5.88
N VAL A 208 12.50 34.69 -6.06
CA VAL A 208 11.15 34.13 -5.85
C VAL A 208 10.82 33.00 -6.83
N ARG A 209 11.39 32.98 -8.04
CA ARG A 209 11.23 31.86 -8.98
C ARG A 209 11.77 30.54 -8.40
N SER A 210 12.85 30.59 -7.63
CA SER A 210 13.44 29.40 -6.98
C SER A 210 12.49 28.73 -5.98
N LEU A 211 11.56 29.49 -5.36
CA LEU A 211 10.51 28.92 -4.50
C LEU A 211 9.60 27.94 -5.26
N GLY A 212 9.57 27.98 -6.60
CA GLY A 212 8.87 27.00 -7.43
C GLY A 212 9.37 25.56 -7.25
N LEU A 213 10.55 25.35 -6.67
CA LEU A 213 10.99 24.02 -6.23
C LEU A 213 10.06 23.49 -5.13
N LEU A 214 9.73 24.31 -4.14
CA LEU A 214 9.03 23.90 -2.91
C LEU A 214 7.53 24.20 -2.94
N LEU A 215 7.11 25.23 -3.66
CA LEU A 215 5.75 25.77 -3.61
C LEU A 215 5.16 25.88 -5.01
N GLU A 216 3.86 25.63 -5.09
CA GLU A 216 3.04 25.87 -6.27
C GLU A 216 1.67 26.38 -5.82
N GLY A 217 0.84 26.88 -6.74
CA GLY A 217 -0.47 27.37 -6.36
C GLY A 217 -1.42 27.52 -7.52
N SER A 218 -2.63 28.00 -7.22
CA SER A 218 -3.66 28.28 -8.23
C SER A 218 -4.56 29.44 -7.80
N VAL A 219 -5.10 30.14 -8.79
CA VAL A 219 -6.19 31.09 -8.64
C VAL A 219 -7.50 30.33 -8.89
N SER A 220 -8.47 30.45 -7.98
CA SER A 220 -9.82 29.89 -8.09
C SER A 220 -9.92 28.37 -8.34
N CYS A 221 -10.18 27.61 -7.26
CA CYS A 221 -10.64 26.22 -7.27
C CYS A 221 -9.77 25.22 -8.06
N CYS A 222 -8.44 25.37 -8.01
CA CYS A 222 -7.46 24.36 -8.47
C CYS A 222 -7.49 24.00 -9.98
N ARG A 223 -8.06 24.84 -10.86
CA ARG A 223 -8.18 24.49 -12.30
C ARG A 223 -6.88 24.54 -13.08
N THR A 224 -5.97 25.46 -12.74
CA THR A 224 -4.65 25.57 -13.39
C THR A 224 -3.58 25.81 -12.33
N VAL A 225 -2.67 24.85 -12.15
CA VAL A 225 -1.51 25.01 -11.27
C VAL A 225 -0.48 25.90 -11.95
N GLN A 226 0.00 26.91 -11.24
CA GLN A 226 0.99 27.86 -11.72
C GLN A 226 2.15 27.99 -10.72
N PRO A 227 3.37 28.29 -11.20
CA PRO A 227 4.48 28.64 -10.33
C PRO A 227 4.16 29.87 -9.48
N VAL A 228 4.59 29.86 -8.22
CA VAL A 228 4.28 30.91 -7.23
C VAL A 228 4.67 32.31 -7.72
N HIS A 229 5.86 32.45 -8.33
CA HIS A 229 6.30 33.75 -8.85
C HIS A 229 5.33 34.36 -9.87
N ARG A 230 4.57 33.56 -10.64
CA ARG A 230 3.58 34.09 -11.60
C ARG A 230 2.28 34.52 -10.92
N LEU A 231 1.88 33.82 -9.85
CA LEU A 231 0.70 34.15 -9.06
C LEU A 231 0.91 35.48 -8.33
N LEU A 232 2.07 35.65 -7.71
CA LEU A 232 2.40 36.84 -6.92
C LEU A 232 2.68 38.09 -7.77
N THR A 233 2.80 37.97 -9.09
CA THR A 233 2.98 39.12 -10.01
C THR A 233 1.69 39.57 -10.69
N LYS A 234 0.54 38.95 -10.37
CA LYS A 234 -0.73 39.20 -11.06
C LYS A 234 -1.88 39.48 -10.09
N GLY A 235 -2.82 40.31 -10.54
CA GLY A 235 -4.10 40.52 -9.85
C GLY A 235 -3.96 41.08 -8.43
N PRO A 236 -4.92 40.80 -7.52
CA PRO A 236 -4.90 41.34 -6.15
C PRO A 236 -3.74 40.81 -5.30
N ALA A 237 -3.20 39.64 -5.65
CA ALA A 237 -2.04 39.05 -4.97
C ALA A 237 -0.75 39.85 -5.17
N GLN A 238 -0.63 40.63 -6.25
CA GLN A 238 0.52 41.49 -6.49
C GLN A 238 0.71 42.54 -5.39
N THR A 239 -0.39 43.21 -5.02
CA THR A 239 -0.39 44.23 -3.97
C THR A 239 -0.17 43.59 -2.60
N GLN A 240 -0.83 42.45 -2.34
CA GLN A 240 -0.68 41.70 -1.09
C GLN A 240 0.73 41.15 -0.88
N ALA A 241 1.43 40.75 -1.94
CA ALA A 241 2.81 40.27 -1.90
C ALA A 241 3.85 41.40 -1.86
N GLY A 242 3.44 42.65 -2.06
CA GLY A 242 4.32 43.81 -2.09
C GLY A 242 5.29 43.80 -3.29
N TYR A 243 4.83 43.37 -4.47
CA TYR A 243 5.64 43.36 -5.69
C TYR A 243 5.72 44.74 -6.35
N SER A 244 6.94 45.20 -6.61
CA SER A 244 7.24 46.41 -7.37
C SER A 244 7.64 46.07 -8.81
N SER A 245 6.86 46.54 -9.78
CA SER A 245 7.16 46.35 -11.21
C SER A 245 8.39 47.12 -11.68
N LEU A 246 8.73 48.24 -11.02
CA LEU A 246 9.89 49.07 -11.36
C LEU A 246 11.21 48.38 -10.97
N SER A 247 11.30 47.86 -9.75
CA SER A 247 12.50 47.18 -9.24
C SER A 247 12.52 45.68 -9.52
N ARG A 248 11.42 45.11 -10.02
CA ARG A 248 11.21 43.66 -10.20
C ARG A 248 11.54 42.88 -8.91
N SER A 249 11.10 43.42 -7.78
CA SER A 249 11.38 42.89 -6.45
C SER A 249 10.14 42.89 -5.55
N PHE A 250 10.19 42.08 -4.49
CA PHE A 250 9.17 41.95 -3.46
C PHE A 250 9.71 42.46 -2.13
N SER A 251 8.88 43.18 -1.38
CA SER A 251 9.16 43.46 0.04
C SER A 251 9.14 42.17 0.85
N LEU A 252 10.22 41.85 1.57
CA LEU A 252 10.37 40.60 2.31
C LEU A 252 9.23 40.36 3.32
N HIS A 253 8.92 41.37 4.14
CA HIS A 253 7.92 41.24 5.20
C HIS A 253 6.51 41.07 4.63
N THR A 254 6.20 41.83 3.58
CA THR A 254 4.91 41.77 2.89
C THR A 254 4.73 40.43 2.18
N LEU A 255 5.78 39.94 1.52
CA LEU A 255 5.80 38.63 0.89
C LEU A 255 5.64 37.49 1.91
N LEU A 256 6.36 37.55 3.04
CA LEU A 256 6.24 36.55 4.11
C LEU A 256 4.81 36.47 4.65
N SER A 257 4.20 37.62 4.95
CA SER A 257 2.82 37.70 5.42
C SER A 257 1.83 37.16 4.40
N CYS A 258 1.97 37.55 3.13
CA CYS A 258 1.15 37.06 2.03
C CYS A 258 1.23 35.54 1.88
N LEU A 259 2.44 34.99 1.84
CA LEU A 259 2.65 33.54 1.73
C LEU A 259 2.06 32.80 2.94
N HIS A 260 2.23 33.29 4.16
CA HIS A 260 1.59 32.68 5.35
C HIS A 260 0.07 32.67 5.26
N HIS A 261 -0.54 33.75 4.77
CA HIS A 261 -2.00 33.84 4.64
C HIS A 261 -2.56 32.94 3.53
N SER A 262 -1.81 32.77 2.44
CA SER A 262 -2.23 31.97 1.28
C SER A 262 -1.84 30.49 1.34
N LEU A 263 -1.02 30.08 2.32
CA LEU A 263 -0.48 28.71 2.39
C LEU A 263 -1.52 27.72 2.93
N THR A 264 -1.85 26.71 2.13
CA THR A 264 -2.84 25.67 2.41
C THR A 264 -2.27 24.27 2.23
N LEU A 265 -3.04 23.25 2.63
CA LEU A 265 -2.69 21.84 2.41
C LEU A 265 -2.74 21.51 0.92
N ASN A 266 -1.80 20.68 0.45
CA ASN A 266 -1.75 20.28 -0.95
C ASN A 266 -3.06 19.58 -1.38
N PRO A 267 -3.82 20.12 -2.36
CA PRO A 267 -5.09 19.56 -2.81
C PRO A 267 -4.94 18.26 -3.62
N PHE A 268 -3.71 17.91 -4.01
CA PHE A 268 -3.35 16.68 -4.71
C PHE A 268 -2.50 15.72 -3.84
N GLY A 269 -2.31 16.05 -2.56
CA GLY A 269 -1.54 15.24 -1.62
C GLY A 269 -2.20 13.93 -1.20
N ILE A 270 -1.55 13.21 -0.29
CA ILE A 270 -2.00 11.90 0.21
C ILE A 270 -3.33 12.02 0.95
N THR A 271 -3.48 13.06 1.79
CA THR A 271 -4.68 13.30 2.58
C THR A 271 -5.86 13.71 1.71
N ALA A 272 -5.61 14.46 0.62
CA ALA A 272 -6.64 14.75 -0.38
C ALA A 272 -7.04 13.49 -1.15
N CYS A 273 -6.07 12.69 -1.59
CA CYS A 273 -6.32 11.42 -2.29
C CYS A 273 -7.20 10.46 -1.45
N LEU A 274 -6.97 10.39 -0.14
CA LEU A 274 -7.79 9.58 0.78
C LEU A 274 -9.22 10.10 0.95
N ARG A 275 -9.40 11.42 1.01
CA ARG A 275 -10.71 12.06 1.27
C ARG A 275 -11.59 12.14 0.02
N SER A 276 -11.03 12.61 -1.08
CA SER A 276 -11.76 12.95 -2.31
C SER A 276 -11.30 12.16 -3.54
N GLY A 277 -10.26 11.34 -3.43
CA GLY A 277 -9.79 10.49 -4.53
C GLY A 277 -10.82 9.43 -4.93
N LYS A 278 -10.79 9.05 -6.21
CA LYS A 278 -11.66 8.00 -6.72
C LYS A 278 -11.24 6.67 -6.11
N LYS A 279 -12.10 6.11 -5.26
CA LYS A 279 -11.92 4.77 -4.67
C LYS A 279 -12.03 3.73 -5.78
N LEU A 280 -11.03 2.87 -5.88
CA LEU A 280 -11.00 1.77 -6.80
C LEU A 280 -11.33 0.49 -6.03
N ALA A 281 -12.37 -0.20 -6.49
CA ALA A 281 -12.54 -1.60 -6.16
C ALA A 281 -11.65 -2.38 -7.13
N TRP A 282 -10.39 -2.64 -6.76
CA TRP A 282 -9.64 -3.71 -7.39
C TRP A 282 -9.98 -4.98 -6.61
N ALA A 283 -10.95 -5.71 -7.13
CA ALA A 283 -11.32 -7.03 -6.63
C ALA A 283 -11.17 -8.00 -7.81
N GLN A 284 -10.25 -8.94 -7.65
CA GLN A 284 -10.40 -10.26 -8.26
C GLN A 284 -11.04 -11.12 -7.16
N GLN A 285 -12.22 -11.68 -7.43
CA GLN A 285 -12.95 -12.50 -6.46
C GLN A 285 -12.08 -13.68 -6.01
N VAL A 286 -11.83 -13.76 -4.70
CA VAL A 286 -11.37 -14.97 -4.01
C VAL A 286 -12.21 -15.05 -2.73
N GLU A 287 -12.75 -16.25 -2.49
CA GLU A 287 -13.73 -16.59 -1.46
C GLU A 287 -13.34 -16.20 -0.03
N GLY A 288 -14.36 -15.94 0.81
CA GLY A 288 -14.25 -15.96 2.27
C GLY A 288 -13.70 -14.68 2.91
N ALA A 289 -14.60 -13.75 3.27
CA ALA A 289 -14.36 -12.55 4.08
C ALA A 289 -13.33 -11.53 3.54
N MET A 290 -13.70 -10.80 2.48
CA MET A 290 -12.87 -9.69 1.95
C MET A 290 -12.92 -8.42 2.82
N LYS A 291 -11.82 -8.06 3.47
CA LYS A 291 -11.48 -6.64 3.66
C LYS A 291 -11.05 -6.11 2.29
N ARG A 292 -11.93 -5.33 1.62
CA ARG A 292 -11.58 -4.67 0.35
C ARG A 292 -10.29 -3.86 0.51
N ALA A 293 -9.31 -4.08 -0.38
CA ALA A 293 -8.14 -3.22 -0.49
C ALA A 293 -8.56 -1.75 -0.62
N LYS A 294 -8.02 -0.87 0.23
CA LYS A 294 -8.33 0.56 0.18
C LYS A 294 -7.42 1.20 -0.85
N ILE A 295 -7.90 1.27 -2.09
CA ILE A 295 -7.18 1.90 -3.20
C ILE A 295 -7.85 3.20 -3.57
N ALA A 296 -7.09 4.29 -3.55
CA ALA A 296 -7.56 5.62 -3.93
C ALA A 296 -6.61 6.22 -4.97
N ARG A 297 -7.16 6.97 -5.93
CA ARG A 297 -6.36 7.67 -6.94
C ARG A 297 -6.89 9.06 -7.24
N ASN A 298 -5.98 9.97 -7.55
CA ASN A 298 -6.28 11.31 -8.05
C ASN A 298 -5.90 11.49 -9.54
N THR A 299 -5.45 10.43 -10.22
CA THR A 299 -4.85 10.50 -11.58
C THR A 299 -5.75 11.07 -12.68
N HIS A 300 -7.05 11.25 -12.39
CA HIS A 300 -8.05 11.81 -13.30
C HIS A 300 -8.20 13.34 -13.18
N THR A 301 -7.74 13.93 -12.07
CA THR A 301 -7.89 15.36 -11.75
C THR A 301 -6.55 16.03 -11.47
N ALA A 302 -5.53 15.28 -11.07
CA ALA A 302 -4.23 15.83 -10.74
C ALA A 302 -3.42 16.20 -12.00
N PRO A 303 -2.72 17.34 -11.99
CA PRO A 303 -1.81 17.70 -13.07
C PRO A 303 -0.61 16.74 -13.14
N PRO A 304 0.14 16.73 -14.26
CA PRO A 304 1.40 16.01 -14.36
C PRO A 304 2.33 16.31 -13.18
N GLY A 305 3.01 15.28 -12.66
CA GLY A 305 3.85 15.38 -11.45
C GLY A 305 3.11 15.22 -10.11
N SER A 306 1.80 15.54 -10.06
CA SER A 306 0.97 15.40 -8.84
C SER A 306 0.04 14.17 -8.86
N LYS A 307 0.11 13.37 -9.92
CA LYS A 307 -0.60 12.09 -10.01
C LYS A 307 -0.14 11.15 -8.89
N MET A 308 -1.10 10.57 -8.19
CA MET A 308 -0.90 9.74 -7.02
C MET A 308 -1.89 8.58 -7.00
N VAL A 309 -1.40 7.42 -6.60
CA VAL A 309 -2.19 6.24 -6.29
C VAL A 309 -1.75 5.70 -4.94
N LEU A 310 -2.71 5.56 -4.03
CA LEU A 310 -2.51 5.01 -2.71
C LEU A 310 -3.18 3.63 -2.64
N MET A 311 -2.40 2.62 -2.29
CA MET A 311 -2.83 1.25 -2.05
C MET A 311 -2.57 0.93 -0.59
N SER A 312 -3.62 0.82 0.22
CA SER A 312 -3.45 0.50 1.64
C SER A 312 -4.27 -0.70 2.08
N GLN A 313 -3.70 -1.47 3.00
CA GLN A 313 -4.36 -2.62 3.63
C GLN A 313 -4.79 -3.69 2.61
N VAL A 314 -3.95 -3.94 1.59
CA VAL A 314 -4.10 -5.10 0.71
C VAL A 314 -3.67 -6.33 1.51
N PHE A 315 -4.55 -7.32 1.65
CA PHE A 315 -4.30 -8.51 2.45
C PHE A 315 -4.70 -9.77 1.69
N LYS A 316 -3.80 -10.77 1.58
CA LYS A 316 -4.07 -12.06 0.95
C LYS A 316 -4.68 -11.94 -0.45
N GLN A 317 -4.14 -11.03 -1.24
CA GLN A 317 -4.66 -10.67 -2.55
C GLN A 317 -3.54 -10.50 -3.57
N THR A 318 -3.82 -10.97 -4.79
CA THR A 318 -3.01 -10.69 -5.97
C THR A 318 -3.63 -9.54 -6.74
N LEU A 319 -2.85 -8.47 -6.95
CA LEU A 319 -3.24 -7.28 -7.67
C LEU A 319 -2.34 -7.11 -8.87
N ALA A 320 -2.89 -7.26 -10.07
CA ALA A 320 -2.17 -7.01 -11.30
C ALA A 320 -2.80 -5.87 -12.09
N LYS A 321 -1.99 -4.87 -12.43
CA LYS A 321 -2.45 -3.73 -13.23
C LYS A 321 -1.41 -3.25 -14.23
N THR A 322 -1.86 -3.25 -15.48
CA THR A 322 -1.27 -2.53 -16.61
C THR A 322 -2.27 -1.45 -17.04
N SER A 323 -1.85 -0.19 -17.09
CA SER A 323 -2.69 0.89 -17.62
C SER A 323 -1.92 2.20 -17.80
N ASP A 324 -2.18 2.89 -18.91
CA ASP A 324 -1.72 4.26 -19.16
C ASP A 324 -2.16 5.27 -18.07
N LYS A 325 -3.20 4.91 -17.29
CA LYS A 325 -3.69 5.72 -16.17
C LYS A 325 -2.73 5.77 -14.99
N LEU A 326 -1.76 4.85 -14.93
CA LEU A 326 -0.69 4.82 -13.94
C LEU A 326 0.56 5.55 -14.43
N THR A 327 0.65 5.87 -15.73
CA THR A 327 1.82 6.50 -16.34
C THR A 327 2.18 7.82 -15.66
N GLY A 328 3.39 7.86 -15.12
CA GLY A 328 3.94 9.01 -14.40
C GLY A 328 3.27 9.30 -13.06
N ALA A 329 2.61 8.32 -12.44
CA ALA A 329 2.04 8.46 -11.10
C ALA A 329 3.04 8.11 -9.99
N ASN A 330 2.89 8.76 -8.83
CA ASN A 330 3.56 8.42 -7.58
C ASN A 330 2.72 7.37 -6.84
N ILE A 331 3.28 6.19 -6.58
CA ILE A 331 2.57 5.08 -5.93
C ILE A 331 2.98 4.98 -4.46
N LYS A 332 2.00 4.84 -3.57
CA LYS A 332 2.21 4.55 -2.15
C LYS A 332 1.51 3.25 -1.78
N ILE A 333 2.28 2.25 -1.39
CA ILE A 333 1.80 0.95 -0.90
C ILE A 333 2.05 0.93 0.61
N HIS A 334 0.98 0.82 1.40
CA HIS A 334 1.06 1.04 2.84
C HIS A 334 0.26 0.01 3.65
N ARG A 335 0.91 -0.67 4.59
CA ARG A 335 0.32 -1.71 5.46
C ARG A 335 -0.31 -2.87 4.66
N CYS A 336 0.37 -3.34 3.62
CA CYS A 336 -0.03 -4.53 2.88
C CYS A 336 0.63 -5.78 3.48
N SER A 337 -0.06 -6.90 3.47
CA SER A 337 0.44 -8.16 4.06
C SER A 337 -0.02 -9.37 3.25
N ASP A 338 0.84 -10.37 3.09
CA ASP A 338 0.52 -11.58 2.31
C ASP A 338 -0.02 -11.26 0.91
N ALA A 339 0.55 -10.26 0.23
CA ALA A 339 0.02 -9.74 -1.03
C ALA A 339 1.01 -9.90 -2.18
N PHE A 340 0.48 -10.15 -3.38
CA PHE A 340 1.23 -10.18 -4.64
C PHE A 340 0.81 -8.97 -5.47
N ILE A 341 1.71 -8.02 -5.71
CA ILE A 341 1.37 -6.74 -6.36
C ILE A 341 2.22 -6.56 -7.61
N TYR A 342 1.57 -6.56 -8.77
CA TYR A 342 2.15 -6.37 -10.09
C TYR A 342 1.68 -5.05 -10.70
N LEU A 343 2.56 -4.06 -10.76
CA LEU A 343 2.31 -2.74 -11.35
C LEU A 343 3.18 -2.55 -12.59
N LEU A 344 2.76 -3.12 -13.72
CA LEU A 344 3.56 -3.21 -14.94
C LEU A 344 3.27 -2.02 -15.86
N SER A 345 3.58 -0.82 -15.40
CA SER A 345 3.42 0.44 -16.15
C SER A 345 4.54 1.40 -15.79
N PRO A 346 4.82 2.44 -16.60
CA PRO A 346 5.82 3.46 -16.27
C PRO A 346 5.40 4.29 -15.05
N LEU A 347 6.19 4.32 -13.97
CA LEU A 347 5.84 5.01 -12.72
C LEU A 347 6.81 6.18 -12.47
N ARG A 348 6.35 7.22 -11.77
CA ARG A 348 7.23 8.34 -11.37
C ARG A 348 8.08 7.95 -10.16
N SER A 349 7.42 7.46 -9.11
CA SER A 349 8.05 7.03 -7.86
C SER A 349 7.19 5.98 -7.18
N VAL A 350 7.81 5.13 -6.33
CA VAL A 350 7.08 4.12 -5.55
C VAL A 350 7.58 4.09 -4.11
N SER A 351 6.65 3.99 -3.16
CA SER A 351 6.96 3.76 -1.75
C SER A 351 6.25 2.53 -1.20
N LEU A 352 7.00 1.70 -0.49
CA LEU A 352 6.53 0.58 0.30
C LEU A 352 6.73 0.93 1.77
N ASP A 353 5.65 1.08 2.53
CA ASP A 353 5.71 1.40 3.96
C ASP A 353 4.91 0.38 4.79
N LYS A 354 5.55 -0.17 5.83
CA LYS A 354 4.91 -1.10 6.78
C LYS A 354 4.31 -2.35 6.12
N CYS A 355 4.88 -2.82 5.02
CA CYS A 355 4.40 -4.00 4.31
C CYS A 355 5.10 -5.28 4.81
N ARG A 356 4.40 -6.42 4.76
CA ARG A 356 4.91 -7.70 5.27
C ARG A 356 4.64 -8.86 4.32
N ASP A 357 5.55 -9.83 4.23
CA ASP A 357 5.29 -11.12 3.59
C ASP A 357 4.68 -10.99 2.18
N SER A 358 5.18 -10.04 1.39
CA SER A 358 4.56 -9.63 0.12
C SER A 358 5.58 -9.61 -1.02
N LEU A 359 5.13 -9.97 -2.23
CA LEU A 359 5.88 -9.82 -3.47
C LEU A 359 5.37 -8.57 -4.21
N VAL A 360 6.28 -7.68 -4.59
CA VAL A 360 5.96 -6.49 -5.37
C VAL A 360 6.83 -6.47 -6.63
N VAL A 361 6.20 -6.49 -7.79
CA VAL A 361 6.84 -6.38 -9.10
C VAL A 361 6.40 -5.07 -9.74
N LEU A 362 7.38 -4.25 -10.10
CA LEU A 362 7.17 -2.91 -10.64
C LEU A 362 7.68 -2.82 -12.08
N GLY A 363 6.95 -2.07 -12.90
CA GLY A 363 7.48 -1.51 -14.14
C GLY A 363 8.54 -0.43 -13.86
N PRO A 364 9.14 0.14 -14.92
CA PRO A 364 10.18 1.17 -14.81
C PRO A 364 9.74 2.35 -13.96
N VAL A 365 10.54 2.67 -12.93
CA VAL A 365 10.31 3.76 -11.98
C VAL A 365 11.32 4.87 -12.22
N GLU A 366 10.84 6.00 -12.70
CA GLU A 366 11.66 7.13 -13.15
C GLU A 366 12.68 7.62 -12.12
N THR A 367 12.21 7.93 -10.92
CA THR A 367 13.02 8.65 -9.93
C THR A 367 13.57 7.70 -8.89
N SER A 368 12.71 7.15 -8.02
CA SER A 368 13.15 6.22 -7.00
C SER A 368 12.06 5.31 -6.44
N VAL A 369 12.53 4.20 -5.87
CA VAL A 369 11.74 3.25 -5.09
C VAL A 369 12.22 3.27 -3.64
N HIS A 370 11.31 3.53 -2.72
CA HIS A 370 11.59 3.59 -1.28
C HIS A 370 10.94 2.42 -0.56
N ILE A 371 11.70 1.73 0.29
CA ILE A 371 11.22 0.66 1.18
C ILE A 371 11.48 1.10 2.62
N HIS A 372 10.44 1.15 3.44
CA HIS A 372 10.55 1.61 4.82
C HIS A 372 9.72 0.77 5.77
N SER A 373 10.28 0.38 6.92
CA SER A 373 9.56 -0.40 7.94
C SER A 373 8.92 -1.69 7.40
N CYS A 374 9.49 -2.29 6.37
CA CYS A 374 8.96 -3.49 5.74
C CYS A 374 9.62 -4.76 6.30
N HIS A 375 8.92 -5.88 6.20
CA HIS A 375 9.38 -7.16 6.74
C HIS A 375 9.14 -8.30 5.75
N ASN A 376 10.15 -9.08 5.40
CA ASN A 376 10.01 -10.22 4.48
C ASN A 376 9.32 -9.85 3.15
N VAL A 377 9.71 -8.70 2.58
CA VAL A 377 9.17 -8.22 1.29
C VAL A 377 10.15 -8.56 0.18
N ARG A 378 9.65 -9.15 -0.90
CA ARG A 378 10.38 -9.36 -2.16
C ARG A 378 10.01 -8.25 -3.14
N LEU A 379 10.99 -7.44 -3.56
CA LEU A 379 10.79 -6.37 -4.54
C LEU A 379 11.56 -6.69 -5.81
N VAL A 380 10.91 -6.54 -6.97
CA VAL A 380 11.54 -6.62 -8.29
C VAL A 380 11.24 -5.31 -9.03
N CYS A 381 12.28 -4.53 -9.35
CA CYS A 381 12.09 -3.21 -9.96
C CYS A 381 13.25 -2.77 -10.86
N VAL A 382 12.90 -1.97 -11.88
CA VAL A 382 13.83 -1.11 -12.62
C VAL A 382 13.60 0.30 -12.12
N ALA A 383 14.62 0.98 -11.58
CA ALA A 383 14.44 2.27 -10.93
C ALA A 383 15.63 3.22 -11.07
N GLY A 384 15.38 4.52 -11.16
CA GLY A 384 16.41 5.55 -11.12
C GLY A 384 17.29 5.45 -9.85
N ARG A 385 16.68 5.20 -8.69
CA ARG A 385 17.38 4.85 -7.44
C ARG A 385 16.52 3.92 -6.58
N VAL A 386 17.16 3.06 -5.79
CA VAL A 386 16.50 2.28 -4.73
C VAL A 386 16.98 2.72 -3.36
N ALA A 387 16.08 2.91 -2.41
CA ALA A 387 16.42 3.26 -1.02
C ALA A 387 15.65 2.40 -0.01
N VAL A 388 16.34 1.89 1.00
CA VAL A 388 15.81 0.93 1.99
C VAL A 388 16.12 1.43 3.39
N GLY A 389 15.14 1.51 4.28
CA GLY A 389 15.34 1.91 5.67
C GLY A 389 14.46 1.15 6.65
N ALA A 390 14.95 0.99 7.88
CA ALA A 390 14.22 0.34 8.97
C ALA A 390 13.53 -1.00 8.60
N SER A 391 14.07 -1.75 7.63
CA SER A 391 13.42 -2.92 7.04
C SER A 391 14.18 -4.21 7.36
N SER A 392 13.49 -5.35 7.34
CA SER A 392 14.04 -6.63 7.79
C SER A 392 13.72 -7.78 6.85
N ARG A 393 14.70 -8.64 6.57
CA ARG A 393 14.53 -9.85 5.72
C ARG A 393 13.98 -9.56 4.32
N CYS A 394 14.24 -8.37 3.77
CA CYS A 394 13.75 -7.98 2.45
C CYS A 394 14.73 -8.39 1.36
N THR A 395 14.22 -8.93 0.25
CA THR A 395 15.01 -9.26 -0.94
C THR A 395 14.67 -8.32 -2.08
N ILE A 396 15.67 -7.65 -2.64
CA ILE A 396 15.49 -6.60 -3.63
C ILE A 396 16.27 -6.97 -4.89
N TYR A 397 15.53 -7.14 -5.98
CA TYR A 397 16.05 -7.39 -7.31
C TYR A 397 15.94 -6.11 -8.12
N ALA A 398 17.07 -5.48 -8.39
CA ALA A 398 17.12 -4.14 -8.96
C ALA A 398 17.93 -4.07 -10.26
N LEU A 399 17.46 -3.21 -11.17
CA LEU A 399 18.25 -2.61 -12.23
C LEU A 399 18.26 -1.11 -11.95
N THR A 400 19.42 -0.54 -11.66
CA THR A 400 19.51 0.87 -11.31
C THR A 400 20.87 1.48 -11.71
N PRO A 401 20.86 2.67 -12.33
CA PRO A 401 22.09 3.38 -12.70
C PRO A 401 22.80 4.03 -11.51
N ASN A 402 22.12 4.16 -10.37
CA ASN A 402 22.62 4.81 -9.18
C ASN A 402 22.77 3.80 -8.02
N ARG A 403 23.72 4.07 -7.11
CA ARG A 403 24.01 3.17 -5.98
C ARG A 403 22.77 3.02 -5.08
N PRO A 404 22.31 1.79 -4.76
CA PRO A 404 21.23 1.60 -3.81
C PRO A 404 21.56 2.19 -2.44
N LEU A 405 20.62 2.89 -1.83
CA LEU A 405 20.81 3.57 -0.55
C LEU A 405 20.29 2.72 0.60
N LEU A 406 21.16 2.32 1.52
CA LEU A 406 20.77 1.61 2.74
C LEU A 406 20.84 2.57 3.93
N LEU A 407 19.66 2.91 4.45
CA LEU A 407 19.45 3.79 5.60
C LEU A 407 19.58 3.01 6.92
N PRO A 408 19.65 3.69 8.07
CA PRO A 408 19.74 3.02 9.37
C PRO A 408 18.54 2.12 9.70
N GLY A 409 18.78 1.10 10.54
CA GLY A 409 17.73 0.21 11.07
C GLY A 409 17.40 -1.00 10.20
N ASN A 410 18.19 -1.27 9.15
CA ASN A 410 18.00 -2.44 8.30
C ASN A 410 18.64 -3.70 8.90
N THR A 411 17.99 -4.86 8.68
CA THR A 411 18.52 -6.18 9.11
C THR A 411 18.29 -7.23 8.00
N ASP A 412 19.32 -8.01 7.67
CA ASP A 412 19.22 -9.12 6.70
C ASP A 412 18.60 -8.72 5.34
N ILE A 413 19.09 -7.63 4.74
CA ILE A 413 18.66 -7.21 3.41
C ILE A 413 19.42 -8.02 2.36
N THR A 414 18.73 -8.59 1.38
CA THR A 414 19.37 -9.30 0.27
C THR A 414 19.23 -8.51 -1.02
N LEU A 415 20.34 -8.21 -1.70
CA LEU A 415 20.35 -7.54 -3.01
C LEU A 415 20.66 -8.54 -4.13
N GLY A 416 19.91 -8.48 -5.23
CA GLY A 416 20.12 -9.33 -6.40
C GLY A 416 19.91 -8.57 -7.71
N PRO A 417 20.36 -9.15 -8.85
CA PRO A 417 20.12 -8.56 -10.16
C PRO A 417 18.64 -8.65 -10.53
N PHE A 418 18.15 -7.65 -11.26
CA PHE A 418 16.87 -7.73 -11.94
C PHE A 418 16.84 -8.92 -12.91
N HIS A 419 15.71 -9.64 -12.96
CA HIS A 419 15.68 -10.97 -13.53
C HIS A 419 14.34 -11.39 -14.14
N THR A 420 13.47 -10.42 -14.42
CA THR A 420 12.15 -10.66 -15.00
C THR A 420 11.97 -9.78 -16.21
N PHE A 421 11.02 -10.10 -17.08
CA PHE A 421 10.58 -9.18 -18.11
C PHE A 421 9.06 -9.28 -18.28
N TYR A 422 8.50 -8.30 -18.97
CA TYR A 422 7.16 -8.38 -19.54
C TYR A 422 7.20 -7.74 -20.93
N PRO A 423 6.29 -8.10 -21.84
CA PRO A 423 6.40 -7.78 -23.26
C PRO A 423 6.61 -6.30 -23.61
N SER A 424 6.06 -5.35 -22.84
CA SER A 424 6.20 -3.91 -23.07
C SER A 424 7.32 -3.24 -22.24
N LEU A 425 8.22 -4.01 -21.62
CA LEU A 425 9.18 -3.49 -20.65
C LEU A 425 10.21 -2.54 -21.26
N GLU A 426 10.78 -2.86 -22.43
CA GLU A 426 11.81 -2.02 -23.07
C GLU A 426 11.23 -0.67 -23.52
N ASP A 427 10.02 -0.66 -24.09
CA ASP A 427 9.30 0.57 -24.43
C ASP A 427 9.03 1.43 -23.20
N HIS A 428 8.59 0.79 -22.10
CA HIS A 428 8.40 1.48 -20.84
C HIS A 428 9.71 2.05 -20.28
N MET A 429 10.84 1.32 -20.40
CA MET A 429 12.16 1.80 -19.97
C MET A 429 12.60 3.02 -20.79
N ALA A 430 12.44 2.97 -22.11
CA ALA A 430 12.74 4.07 -23.02
C ALA A 430 11.86 5.29 -22.72
N SER A 431 10.56 5.11 -22.49
CA SER A 431 9.63 6.21 -22.18
C SER A 431 9.96 6.96 -20.88
N VAL A 432 10.61 6.27 -19.94
CA VAL A 432 11.03 6.82 -18.66
C VAL A 432 12.47 7.35 -18.73
N GLY A 433 13.26 6.92 -19.72
CA GLY A 433 14.66 7.29 -19.87
C GLY A 433 15.59 6.47 -18.97
N LEU A 434 15.30 5.19 -18.76
CA LEU A 434 16.17 4.26 -18.04
C LEU A 434 16.83 3.30 -19.04
N ALA A 435 18.16 3.29 -19.05
CA ALA A 435 18.94 2.35 -19.84
C ALA A 435 19.30 1.11 -19.00
N VAL A 436 19.75 0.05 -19.69
CA VAL A 436 20.22 -1.16 -19.01
C VAL A 436 21.62 -0.99 -18.40
N VAL A 437 22.40 -0.03 -18.92
CA VAL A 437 23.74 0.30 -18.46
C VAL A 437 23.83 1.81 -18.28
N PRO A 438 24.46 2.34 -17.21
CA PRO A 438 25.09 1.60 -16.11
C PRO A 438 24.08 0.87 -15.21
N ASN A 439 24.51 -0.25 -14.62
CA ASN A 439 23.73 -1.00 -13.63
C ASN A 439 24.62 -1.35 -12.44
N ILE A 440 24.41 -0.69 -11.31
CA ILE A 440 25.27 -0.76 -10.11
C ILE A 440 24.49 -1.18 -8.86
N TRP A 441 23.54 -2.10 -9.04
CA TRP A 441 22.69 -2.66 -7.98
C TRP A 441 23.49 -3.36 -6.85
N ASP A 442 24.71 -3.81 -7.12
CA ASP A 442 25.59 -4.55 -6.22
C ASP A 442 26.51 -3.65 -5.38
N GLN A 443 26.49 -2.33 -5.61
CA GLN A 443 27.35 -1.34 -4.93
C GLN A 443 26.54 -0.39 -4.02
N PRO A 444 25.88 -0.88 -2.95
CA PRO A 444 25.07 -0.02 -2.11
C PRO A 444 25.91 1.03 -1.36
N LEU A 445 25.26 2.12 -0.98
CA LEU A 445 25.78 3.19 -0.14
C LEU A 445 25.12 3.12 1.24
N LEU A 446 25.92 2.92 2.28
CA LEU A 446 25.45 2.80 3.67
C LEU A 446 25.42 4.16 4.37
N LEU A 447 24.23 4.67 4.71
CA LEU A 447 24.07 5.85 5.55
C LEU A 447 23.80 5.41 7.01
N GLY A 448 24.71 5.75 7.91
CA GLY A 448 24.57 5.61 9.36
C GLY A 448 23.93 6.84 10.02
N THR A 449 23.74 6.77 11.34
CA THR A 449 23.13 7.83 12.17
C THR A 449 23.94 9.13 12.24
N GLU A 450 25.25 9.10 11.95
CA GLU A 450 26.14 10.28 11.91
C GLU A 450 26.78 10.56 10.54
N GLY A 451 26.42 9.80 9.48
CA GLY A 451 27.02 9.94 8.14
C GLY A 451 27.29 8.59 7.48
N LEU A 452 28.10 8.58 6.42
CA LEU A 452 28.44 7.35 5.70
C LEU A 452 29.27 6.39 6.56
N VAL A 453 28.88 5.12 6.60
CA VAL A 453 29.65 4.07 7.27
C VAL A 453 30.52 3.38 6.22
N ASN A 454 31.84 3.53 6.33
CA ASN A 454 32.79 2.87 5.45
C ASN A 454 33.15 1.49 6.01
N PRO A 455 32.88 0.37 5.30
CA PRO A 455 33.19 -0.97 5.79
C PRO A 455 34.69 -1.23 5.99
N ALA A 456 35.55 -0.45 5.32
CA ALA A 456 36.99 -0.70 5.24
C ALA A 456 37.84 -0.09 6.37
N LEU A 457 37.27 0.69 7.30
CA LEU A 457 38.07 1.55 8.21
C LEU A 457 37.79 1.44 9.72
N ASN A 458 36.88 0.59 10.21
CA ASN A 458 36.57 0.56 11.65
C ASN A 458 37.16 -0.64 12.39
N THR A 459 38.28 -0.39 13.07
CA THR A 459 38.86 -1.17 14.17
C THR A 459 38.44 -0.61 15.53
N SER A 460 37.13 -0.52 15.81
CA SER A 460 36.64 -0.35 17.20
C SER A 460 35.14 -0.63 17.32
N SER A 461 34.83 -1.64 18.15
CA SER A 461 33.56 -1.97 18.82
C SER A 461 32.24 -1.71 18.08
N ASN A 462 31.76 -2.77 17.41
CA ASN A 462 30.45 -3.00 16.79
C ASN A 462 30.09 -2.19 15.52
N PRO A 463 30.75 -2.49 14.39
CA PRO A 463 30.04 -2.47 13.11
C PRO A 463 29.03 -3.63 13.11
N ASP A 464 27.75 -3.41 12.79
CA ASP A 464 26.83 -4.53 12.51
C ASP A 464 27.20 -5.10 11.14
N PRO A 465 27.92 -6.24 11.03
CA PRO A 465 28.49 -6.71 9.75
C PRO A 465 27.45 -7.41 8.87
N GLY A 466 26.15 -7.26 9.16
CA GLY A 466 25.07 -8.09 8.62
C GLY A 466 23.81 -7.34 8.18
N CYS A 467 23.90 -6.03 7.90
CA CYS A 467 22.72 -5.28 7.45
C CYS A 467 22.28 -5.66 6.03
N TYR A 468 23.21 -6.11 5.17
CA TYR A 468 22.88 -6.66 3.86
C TYR A 468 23.84 -7.77 3.38
N ARG A 469 23.38 -8.58 2.42
CA ARG A 469 24.17 -9.55 1.66
C ARG A 469 23.80 -9.49 0.17
N LEU A 470 24.73 -9.84 -0.71
CA LEU A 470 24.40 -10.10 -2.12
C LEU A 470 23.81 -11.50 -2.24
N LEU A 471 22.78 -11.67 -3.06
CA LEU A 471 22.14 -12.95 -3.30
C LEU A 471 23.15 -13.91 -3.95
N PRO A 472 23.47 -15.06 -3.34
CA PRO A 472 24.35 -16.03 -3.97
C PRO A 472 23.76 -16.54 -5.29
N PRO A 473 24.56 -16.71 -6.37
CA PRO A 473 24.06 -17.24 -7.64
C PRO A 473 23.35 -18.60 -7.53
N ALA A 474 23.75 -19.43 -6.56
CA ALA A 474 23.09 -20.72 -6.31
C ALA A 474 21.64 -20.58 -5.78
N GLU A 475 21.35 -19.54 -5.00
CA GLU A 475 20.02 -19.25 -4.43
C GLU A 475 19.09 -18.53 -5.42
N PHE A 476 19.63 -18.09 -6.56
CA PHE A 476 18.90 -17.31 -7.55
C PHE A 476 17.89 -18.13 -8.35
N HIS A 477 16.66 -17.62 -8.47
CA HIS A 477 15.59 -18.20 -9.28
C HIS A 477 14.94 -17.10 -10.11
N ALA A 478 14.79 -17.34 -11.41
CA ALA A 478 14.09 -16.41 -12.29
C ALA A 478 12.60 -16.38 -11.95
N LEU A 479 12.01 -15.20 -12.00
CA LEU A 479 10.61 -14.93 -11.76
C LEU A 479 9.92 -14.76 -13.10
N VAL A 480 8.79 -15.46 -13.26
CA VAL A 480 7.96 -15.36 -14.45
C VAL A 480 6.76 -14.51 -14.10
N VAL A 481 6.51 -13.46 -14.87
CA VAL A 481 5.30 -12.66 -14.76
C VAL A 481 4.13 -13.50 -15.30
N PRO A 482 3.11 -13.83 -14.49
CA PRO A 482 2.10 -14.84 -14.84
C PRO A 482 0.97 -14.30 -15.74
N PHE A 483 1.20 -13.21 -16.48
CA PHE A 483 0.18 -12.54 -17.29
C PHE A 483 0.54 -12.60 -18.78
N GLN A 484 -0.45 -12.98 -19.61
CA GLN A 484 -0.33 -12.81 -21.06
C GLN A 484 -0.47 -11.32 -21.40
N MET A 485 0.48 -10.79 -22.16
CA MET A 485 0.56 -9.40 -22.58
C MET A 485 1.11 -9.32 -24.01
N GLU A 486 0.86 -8.21 -24.69
CA GLU A 486 1.40 -7.92 -26.02
C GLU A 486 2.64 -7.02 -25.91
N GLY A 487 3.65 -7.29 -26.74
CA GLY A 487 4.90 -6.51 -26.84
C GLY A 487 6.07 -7.36 -27.33
N ASP A 488 7.18 -6.70 -27.60
CA ASP A 488 8.32 -7.29 -28.32
C ASP A 488 9.42 -7.83 -27.40
N THR A 489 9.43 -7.42 -26.12
CA THR A 489 10.45 -7.86 -25.16
C THR A 489 10.25 -9.34 -24.80
N CYS A 490 11.19 -10.18 -25.23
CA CYS A 490 11.16 -11.64 -25.02
C CYS A 490 12.17 -12.15 -23.98
N GLU A 491 13.04 -11.28 -23.48
CA GLU A 491 14.10 -11.64 -22.54
C GLU A 491 14.34 -10.53 -21.50
N VAL A 492 15.15 -10.83 -20.48
CA VAL A 492 15.53 -9.85 -19.46
C VAL A 492 16.42 -8.79 -20.12
N PRO A 493 16.02 -7.50 -20.14
CA PRO A 493 16.81 -6.45 -20.78
C PRO A 493 18.24 -6.42 -20.23
N GLY A 494 19.21 -6.49 -21.15
CA GLY A 494 20.66 -6.56 -20.92
C GLY A 494 21.17 -7.79 -20.15
N GLY A 495 20.33 -8.80 -19.97
CA GLY A 495 20.73 -10.11 -19.46
C GLY A 495 21.11 -10.14 -17.98
N LEU A 496 21.45 -11.35 -17.52
CA LEU A 496 21.94 -11.56 -16.17
C LEU A 496 23.47 -11.44 -16.11
N PRO A 497 24.05 -10.98 -14.98
CA PRO A 497 25.49 -11.03 -14.82
C PRO A 497 26.02 -12.46 -14.96
N ALA A 498 27.22 -12.62 -15.54
CA ALA A 498 27.76 -13.91 -15.97
C ALA A 498 27.70 -15.03 -14.90
N ALA A 499 27.95 -14.69 -13.63
CA ALA A 499 27.88 -15.66 -12.53
C ALA A 499 26.45 -16.18 -12.28
N TYR A 500 25.44 -15.32 -12.37
CA TYR A 500 24.03 -15.70 -12.23
C TYR A 500 23.54 -16.46 -13.45
N GLN A 501 23.94 -16.02 -14.65
CA GLN A 501 23.64 -16.69 -15.91
C GLN A 501 24.16 -18.14 -15.90
N ALA A 502 25.42 -18.35 -15.51
CA ALA A 502 26.01 -19.69 -15.39
C ALA A 502 25.26 -20.57 -14.39
N ALA A 503 24.81 -20.03 -13.26
CA ALA A 503 24.05 -20.76 -12.27
C ALA A 503 22.65 -21.18 -12.78
N VAL A 504 21.99 -20.32 -13.56
CA VAL A 504 20.71 -20.65 -14.21
C VAL A 504 20.90 -21.75 -15.25
N GLU A 505 21.92 -21.65 -16.10
CA GLU A 505 22.25 -22.67 -17.10
C GLU A 505 22.60 -24.01 -16.47
N GLU A 506 23.31 -24.01 -15.34
CA GLU A 506 23.61 -25.23 -14.59
C GLU A 506 22.31 -25.89 -14.08
N LYS A 507 21.39 -25.11 -13.52
CA LYS A 507 20.07 -25.62 -13.09
C LYS A 507 19.28 -26.19 -14.26
N GLN A 508 19.26 -25.50 -15.41
CA GLN A 508 18.60 -25.99 -16.62
C GLN A 508 19.23 -27.30 -17.13
N LYS A 509 20.55 -27.42 -17.13
CA LYS A 509 21.26 -28.66 -17.47
C LYS A 509 20.91 -29.80 -16.52
N ARG A 510 20.79 -29.54 -15.22
CA ARG A 510 20.33 -30.55 -14.24
C ARG A 510 18.91 -31.04 -14.54
N ILE A 511 18.00 -30.13 -14.90
CA ILE A 511 16.63 -30.49 -15.29
C ILE A 511 16.62 -31.33 -16.57
N GLN A 512 17.38 -30.93 -17.60
CA GLN A 512 17.49 -31.69 -18.85
C GLN A 512 18.10 -33.07 -18.64
N ASN A 513 19.16 -33.17 -17.81
CA ASN A 513 19.77 -34.44 -17.45
C ASN A 513 18.75 -35.35 -16.73
N TRP A 514 17.99 -34.81 -15.77
CA TRP A 514 16.94 -35.55 -15.08
C TRP A 514 15.85 -36.04 -16.05
N GLN A 515 15.37 -35.19 -16.97
CA GLN A 515 14.40 -35.58 -18.00
C GLN A 515 14.95 -36.70 -18.88
N LYS A 516 16.22 -36.61 -19.28
CA LYS A 516 16.90 -37.66 -20.05
C LYS A 516 17.00 -38.96 -19.26
N THR A 517 17.38 -38.92 -17.97
CA THR A 517 17.40 -40.10 -17.09
C THR A 517 16.02 -40.74 -16.97
N VAL A 518 14.96 -39.95 -16.86
CA VAL A 518 13.56 -40.45 -16.81
C VAL A 518 13.16 -41.09 -18.14
N MET A 519 13.56 -40.54 -19.29
CA MET A 519 13.32 -41.15 -20.60
C MET A 519 14.10 -42.45 -20.80
N GLU A 520 15.37 -42.48 -20.37
CA GLU A 520 16.26 -43.65 -20.48
C GLU A 520 15.85 -44.79 -19.53
N ALA A 521 15.20 -44.49 -18.40
CA ALA A 521 14.71 -45.47 -17.44
C ALA A 521 13.59 -46.39 -18.00
N ARG A 522 13.06 -46.13 -19.21
CA ARG A 522 12.05 -46.95 -19.91
C ARG A 522 10.92 -47.46 -19.00
N LEU A 523 10.43 -46.58 -18.13
CA LEU A 523 9.41 -46.90 -17.14
C LEU A 523 8.16 -47.48 -17.81
N ASN A 524 7.62 -48.57 -17.24
CA ASN A 524 6.36 -49.13 -17.68
C ASN A 524 5.19 -48.20 -17.32
N LYS A 525 4.00 -48.43 -17.88
CA LYS A 525 2.84 -47.52 -17.71
C LYS A 525 2.44 -47.32 -16.25
N GLU A 526 2.58 -48.35 -15.42
CA GLU A 526 2.24 -48.31 -13.99
C GLU A 526 3.31 -47.58 -13.16
N GLN A 527 4.59 -47.81 -13.44
CA GLN A 527 5.70 -47.08 -12.81
C GLN A 527 5.68 -45.60 -13.17
N LYS A 528 5.28 -45.24 -14.40
CA LYS A 528 5.07 -43.83 -14.78
C LYS A 528 3.96 -43.17 -13.97
N ARG A 529 2.84 -43.89 -13.74
CA ARG A 529 1.72 -43.41 -12.92
C ARG A 529 2.14 -43.18 -11.47
N GLN A 530 2.81 -44.15 -10.85
CA GLN A 530 3.33 -44.03 -9.48
C GLN A 530 4.37 -42.91 -9.34
N PHE A 531 5.24 -42.76 -10.34
CA PHE A 531 6.23 -41.69 -10.36
C PHE A 531 5.58 -40.31 -10.49
N GLN A 532 4.59 -40.17 -11.36
CA GLN A 532 3.83 -38.94 -11.53
C GLN A 532 3.13 -38.55 -10.22
N GLU A 533 2.44 -39.49 -9.57
CA GLU A 533 1.75 -39.26 -8.29
C GLU A 533 2.74 -38.78 -7.20
N LEU A 534 3.95 -39.37 -7.14
CA LEU A 534 4.98 -38.96 -6.19
C LEU A 534 5.54 -37.56 -6.49
N VAL A 535 5.74 -37.22 -7.77
CA VAL A 535 6.16 -35.87 -8.18
C VAL A 535 5.07 -34.85 -7.86
N GLU A 536 3.81 -35.17 -8.10
CA GLU A 536 2.67 -34.31 -7.77
C GLU A 536 2.55 -34.06 -6.28
N VAL A 537 2.69 -35.11 -5.44
CA VAL A 537 2.72 -34.95 -3.97
C VAL A 537 3.88 -34.06 -3.53
N LYS A 538 5.09 -34.31 -4.05
CA LYS A 538 6.26 -33.47 -3.72
C LYS A 538 6.12 -32.04 -4.21
N PHE A 539 5.47 -31.82 -5.34
CA PHE A 539 5.18 -30.49 -5.84
C PHE A 539 4.14 -29.77 -4.97
N HIS A 540 3.10 -30.47 -4.51
CA HIS A 540 2.12 -29.92 -3.57
C HIS A 540 2.73 -29.58 -2.20
N GLU A 541 3.59 -30.44 -1.66
CA GLU A 541 4.36 -30.16 -0.45
C GLU A 541 5.20 -28.88 -0.64
N TRP A 542 5.92 -28.78 -1.76
CA TRP A 542 6.71 -27.58 -2.09
C TRP A 542 5.85 -26.32 -2.24
N LEU A 543 4.68 -26.40 -2.89
CA LEU A 543 3.75 -25.26 -3.05
C LEU A 543 3.20 -24.75 -1.71
N LEU A 544 2.97 -25.67 -0.75
CA LEU A 544 2.54 -25.35 0.61
C LEU A 544 3.67 -24.74 1.44
N GLU A 545 4.88 -25.30 1.37
CA GLU A 545 6.06 -24.83 2.09
C GLU A 545 6.54 -23.46 1.61
N THR A 546 6.42 -23.17 0.30
CA THR A 546 6.86 -21.90 -0.30
C THR A 546 5.82 -20.79 -0.29
N GLY A 547 4.55 -21.09 0.02
CA GLY A 547 3.45 -20.14 -0.03
C GLY A 547 2.97 -19.78 -1.45
N ASN A 548 3.61 -20.32 -2.50
CA ASN A 548 3.27 -20.07 -3.91
C ASN A 548 1.87 -20.60 -4.30
N ARG A 549 1.29 -21.50 -3.50
CA ARG A 549 -0.11 -21.93 -3.67
C ARG A 549 -1.09 -20.77 -3.66
N GLN A 550 -0.91 -19.79 -2.76
CA GLN A 550 -1.82 -18.63 -2.67
C GLN A 550 -1.77 -17.76 -3.93
N GLU A 551 -0.59 -17.63 -4.53
CA GLU A 551 -0.41 -16.91 -5.78
C GLU A 551 -1.20 -17.60 -6.91
N LEU A 552 -1.04 -18.92 -7.05
CA LEU A 552 -1.77 -19.71 -8.07
C LEU A 552 -3.29 -19.70 -7.84
N ASP A 553 -3.75 -19.98 -6.61
CA ASP A 553 -5.18 -20.02 -6.26
C ASP A 553 -5.86 -18.66 -6.53
N SER A 554 -5.12 -17.56 -6.37
CA SER A 554 -5.63 -16.21 -6.64
C SER A 554 -5.61 -15.79 -8.13
N LEU A 555 -4.83 -16.49 -8.97
CA LEU A 555 -4.68 -16.20 -10.40
C LEU A 555 -5.66 -16.99 -11.27
N ILE A 556 -6.24 -18.09 -10.78
CA ILE A 556 -7.19 -18.93 -11.52
C ILE A 556 -8.59 -18.27 -11.50
N PRO A 557 -9.17 -17.91 -12.66
CA PRO A 557 -10.57 -17.49 -12.72
C PRO A 557 -11.49 -18.66 -12.36
N PRO A 558 -12.60 -18.45 -11.60
CA PRO A 558 -13.49 -19.53 -11.17
C PRO A 558 -14.18 -20.30 -12.32
N THR A 559 -14.04 -19.88 -13.59
CA THR A 559 -14.64 -20.53 -14.76
C THR A 559 -13.85 -21.74 -15.31
N LEU A 560 -12.64 -22.03 -14.83
CA LEU A 560 -11.79 -23.12 -15.36
C LEU A 560 -11.62 -24.32 -14.43
N ALA A 561 -12.23 -24.29 -13.24
CA ALA A 561 -12.30 -25.45 -12.35
C ALA A 561 -13.60 -26.22 -12.58
N SER A 562 -13.75 -26.85 -13.74
CA SER A 562 -14.61 -28.03 -13.86
C SER A 562 -13.75 -29.28 -13.73
N PRO A 563 -14.12 -30.27 -12.90
CA PRO A 563 -13.35 -31.49 -12.79
C PRO A 563 -13.54 -32.33 -14.06
N LEU A 564 -12.46 -32.48 -14.83
CA LEU A 564 -12.33 -33.54 -15.82
C LEU A 564 -11.89 -34.81 -15.10
N ASP A 565 -12.83 -35.73 -14.95
CA ASP A 565 -12.69 -37.20 -15.03
C ASP A 565 -14.16 -37.71 -15.04
N SER A 566 -14.65 -38.58 -15.93
CA SER A 566 -14.02 -39.68 -16.65
C SER A 566 -14.90 -40.15 -17.83
N ASN A 567 -14.25 -40.42 -18.96
CA ASN A 567 -14.53 -41.39 -20.04
C ASN A 567 -15.91 -42.03 -20.21
N GLY A 568 -16.39 -41.98 -21.46
CA GLY A 568 -17.33 -42.94 -22.02
C GLY A 568 -17.58 -42.68 -23.50
N SER A 569 -16.91 -43.44 -24.35
CA SER A 569 -17.13 -43.56 -25.80
C SER A 569 -18.62 -43.70 -26.16
N ASP A 570 -19.09 -43.03 -27.22
CA ASP A 570 -19.77 -43.77 -28.28
C ASP A 570 -19.94 -43.03 -29.62
N THR A 571 -19.52 -43.78 -30.62
CA THR A 571 -19.84 -43.85 -32.04
C THR A 571 -21.23 -43.33 -32.44
N LEU A 572 -21.25 -42.57 -33.54
CA LEU A 572 -22.42 -42.21 -34.33
C LEU A 572 -23.13 -43.46 -34.89
N GLN A 573 -24.43 -43.65 -34.59
CA GLN A 573 -25.42 -44.19 -35.52
C GLN A 573 -26.88 -44.03 -35.03
N GLY A 574 -27.66 -43.26 -35.79
CA GLY A 574 -28.97 -43.63 -36.33
C GLY A 574 -30.17 -44.00 -35.43
N ALA A 575 -31.28 -43.29 -35.68
CA ALA A 575 -32.67 -43.75 -35.72
C ALA A 575 -33.56 -43.64 -34.46
N ALA A 576 -34.47 -42.66 -34.55
CA ALA A 576 -35.94 -42.75 -34.41
C ALA A 576 -36.61 -43.84 -33.54
N GLY A 577 -37.49 -43.35 -32.65
CA GLY A 577 -38.86 -43.88 -32.49
C GLY A 577 -39.17 -44.68 -31.21
N GLY A 578 -40.32 -44.38 -30.59
CA GLY A 578 -41.15 -45.41 -29.93
C GLY A 578 -41.35 -45.33 -28.41
N GLN A 579 -42.41 -44.61 -28.02
CA GLN A 579 -43.42 -44.83 -26.95
C GLN A 579 -43.34 -45.98 -25.91
N SER A 580 -44.02 -45.67 -24.78
CA SER A 580 -44.81 -46.52 -23.84
C SER A 580 -44.04 -47.19 -22.67
N HIS A 581 -44.21 -46.77 -21.41
CA HIS A 581 -45.32 -47.00 -20.42
C HIS A 581 -45.01 -48.16 -19.44
N ILE A 582 -45.01 -47.87 -18.12
CA ILE A 582 -45.66 -48.58 -16.98
C ILE A 582 -44.86 -48.47 -15.66
N GLU A 583 -45.61 -48.15 -14.61
CA GLU A 583 -45.27 -48.05 -13.19
C GLU A 583 -44.88 -49.39 -12.53
N ALA A 584 -44.07 -49.36 -11.47
CA ALA A 584 -44.50 -49.68 -10.09
C ALA A 584 -43.33 -50.06 -9.15
N ALA A 585 -43.31 -49.35 -8.01
CA ALA A 585 -42.97 -49.74 -6.63
C ALA A 585 -41.90 -50.81 -6.31
N GLY A 586 -40.95 -50.40 -5.45
CA GLY A 586 -40.15 -51.27 -4.59
C GLY A 586 -39.28 -50.47 -3.62
N GLU A 587 -39.66 -50.43 -2.34
CA GLU A 587 -38.88 -49.86 -1.23
C GLU A 587 -37.54 -50.61 -1.02
N PRO A 588 -36.50 -49.95 -0.46
CA PRO A 588 -35.21 -50.57 -0.18
C PRO A 588 -35.12 -51.18 1.24
N PRO A 589 -34.32 -52.24 1.46
CA PRO A 589 -34.01 -52.78 2.79
C PRO A 589 -32.85 -52.02 3.50
N PRO A 590 -32.67 -52.20 4.83
CA PRO A 590 -31.93 -51.28 5.73
C PRO A 590 -30.39 -51.52 5.78
N PRO A 591 -29.60 -50.60 6.38
CA PRO A 591 -28.14 -50.67 6.36
C PRO A 591 -27.56 -51.47 7.56
N PRO A 592 -26.34 -52.04 7.44
CA PRO A 592 -25.54 -52.43 8.59
C PRO A 592 -24.37 -51.47 8.89
N LEU A 593 -24.46 -50.84 10.07
CA LEU A 593 -23.48 -50.64 11.15
C LEU A 593 -21.99 -50.34 10.85
N ASP A 594 -21.63 -49.09 11.17
CA ASP A 594 -20.48 -48.58 11.95
C ASP A 594 -19.19 -49.41 12.09
N HIS A 595 -18.10 -48.84 11.56
CA HIS A 595 -16.77 -48.92 12.16
C HIS A 595 -16.27 -47.52 12.55
N ARG A 596 -16.10 -47.33 13.86
CA ARG A 596 -15.51 -46.15 14.50
C ARG A 596 -14.04 -45.98 14.11
N GLY A 597 -13.70 -44.82 13.54
CA GLY A 597 -12.36 -44.25 13.44
C GLY A 597 -12.38 -42.79 13.91
N LEU A 598 -11.31 -42.38 14.59
CA LEU A 598 -11.13 -41.13 15.36
C LEU A 598 -11.34 -39.83 14.53
N PRO A 599 -11.69 -38.69 15.18
CA PRO A 599 -12.22 -37.51 14.49
C PRO A 599 -11.11 -36.69 13.82
N THR A 600 -11.02 -36.80 12.50
CA THR A 600 -10.65 -35.66 11.67
C THR A 600 -11.72 -34.59 11.88
N GLN A 601 -11.36 -33.39 12.33
CA GLN A 601 -12.29 -32.25 12.32
C GLN A 601 -12.59 -31.89 10.87
N HIS A 602 -13.55 -32.60 10.26
CA HIS A 602 -14.23 -32.16 9.07
C HIS A 602 -14.92 -30.83 9.41
N ILE A 603 -14.47 -29.73 8.80
CA ILE A 603 -15.27 -28.52 8.69
C ILE A 603 -16.59 -28.97 8.06
N LYS A 604 -17.68 -28.99 8.83
CA LYS A 604 -19.01 -29.29 8.31
C LYS A 604 -19.29 -28.26 7.20
N MET A 605 -19.25 -28.69 5.94
CA MET A 605 -19.68 -27.88 4.79
C MET A 605 -21.16 -27.55 5.01
N GLY A 606 -21.48 -26.28 5.31
CA GLY A 606 -22.85 -25.82 5.44
C GLY A 606 -23.50 -25.69 4.06
N ARG A 607 -24.80 -25.94 3.96
CA ARG A 607 -25.55 -25.90 2.69
C ARG A 607 -26.97 -25.40 2.94
N ILE A 608 -27.35 -24.34 2.21
CA ILE A 608 -28.67 -23.72 2.24
C ILE A 608 -29.20 -23.55 0.83
N ILE A 609 -30.49 -23.80 0.65
CA ILE A 609 -31.18 -23.72 -0.64
C ILE A 609 -32.38 -22.78 -0.49
N PHE A 610 -32.41 -21.75 -1.33
CA PHE A 610 -33.48 -20.76 -1.43
C PHE A 610 -34.39 -21.11 -2.60
N TYR A 611 -35.69 -20.99 -2.42
CA TYR A 611 -36.70 -21.25 -3.44
C TYR A 611 -37.59 -20.03 -3.65
N GLU A 612 -37.90 -19.76 -4.91
CA GLU A 612 -38.66 -18.59 -5.31
C GLU A 612 -40.11 -18.64 -4.85
N ASP A 613 -40.72 -19.84 -4.86
CA ASP A 613 -42.11 -20.06 -4.45
C ASP A 613 -42.20 -20.85 -3.14
N LYS A 614 -43.42 -20.99 -2.61
CA LYS A 614 -43.70 -21.75 -1.37
C LYS A 614 -43.51 -23.25 -1.60
N ASN A 615 -43.34 -24.01 -0.51
CA ASN A 615 -43.24 -25.47 -0.54
C ASN A 615 -42.13 -26.00 -1.47
N PHE A 616 -41.01 -25.27 -1.53
CA PHE A 616 -39.79 -25.64 -2.25
C PHE A 616 -39.97 -25.78 -3.77
N GLN A 617 -40.85 -24.95 -4.33
CA GLN A 617 -41.17 -24.89 -5.76
C GLN A 617 -40.50 -23.68 -6.43
N GLY A 618 -40.56 -23.65 -7.76
CA GLY A 618 -40.02 -22.55 -8.57
C GLY A 618 -38.50 -22.62 -8.77
N ARG A 619 -37.90 -21.49 -9.15
CA ARG A 619 -36.43 -21.39 -9.30
C ARG A 619 -35.77 -21.54 -7.93
N ARG A 620 -34.64 -22.25 -7.91
CA ARG A 620 -33.85 -22.43 -6.69
C ARG A 620 -32.45 -21.86 -6.84
N TYR A 621 -31.92 -21.33 -5.74
CA TYR A 621 -30.53 -20.90 -5.61
C TYR A 621 -29.91 -21.63 -4.43
N GLU A 622 -28.77 -22.26 -4.67
CA GLU A 622 -28.05 -23.02 -3.66
C GLU A 622 -26.80 -22.27 -3.24
N CYS A 623 -26.50 -22.31 -1.95
CA CYS A 623 -25.37 -21.63 -1.36
C CYS A 623 -24.69 -22.53 -0.32
N ASP A 624 -23.38 -22.65 -0.43
CA ASP A 624 -22.49 -23.47 0.39
C ASP A 624 -21.47 -22.61 1.19
N SER A 625 -21.51 -21.29 1.01
CA SER A 625 -20.63 -20.31 1.63
C SER A 625 -21.34 -18.97 1.82
N ASP A 626 -20.67 -17.95 2.37
CA ASP A 626 -21.26 -16.61 2.49
C ASP A 626 -21.55 -16.00 1.11
N CYS A 627 -22.78 -15.51 0.88
CA CYS A 627 -23.17 -14.84 -0.36
C CYS A 627 -23.63 -13.40 -0.10
N SER A 628 -22.92 -12.43 -0.68
CA SER A 628 -23.21 -11.00 -0.50
C SER A 628 -24.32 -10.47 -1.39
N ASP A 629 -24.65 -11.13 -2.50
CA ASP A 629 -25.78 -10.76 -3.36
C ASP A 629 -26.20 -11.95 -4.24
N PHE A 630 -27.38 -12.51 -4.00
CA PHE A 630 -28.00 -13.52 -4.87
C PHE A 630 -29.25 -13.01 -5.59
N HIS A 631 -29.52 -11.70 -5.60
CA HIS A 631 -30.70 -11.12 -6.24
C HIS A 631 -30.76 -11.39 -7.75
N ALA A 632 -29.59 -11.48 -8.41
CA ALA A 632 -29.50 -11.82 -9.83
C ALA A 632 -29.95 -13.25 -10.14
N TYR A 633 -29.85 -14.17 -9.17
CA TYR A 633 -30.23 -15.57 -9.31
C TYR A 633 -31.66 -15.83 -8.82
N LEU A 634 -32.10 -15.09 -7.81
CA LEU A 634 -33.40 -15.26 -7.16
C LEU A 634 -34.02 -13.89 -6.85
N SER A 635 -35.09 -13.52 -7.58
CA SER A 635 -35.76 -12.21 -7.42
C SER A 635 -36.56 -12.06 -6.12
N ARG A 636 -36.98 -13.19 -5.53
CA ARG A 636 -37.73 -13.31 -4.27
C ARG A 636 -37.55 -14.71 -3.69
N CYS A 637 -37.73 -14.90 -2.39
CA CYS A 637 -37.58 -16.17 -1.68
C CYS A 637 -38.79 -16.44 -0.77
N ASN A 638 -39.55 -17.49 -1.08
CA ASN A 638 -40.74 -17.87 -0.31
C ASN A 638 -40.56 -19.16 0.49
N SER A 639 -39.55 -19.98 0.21
CA SER A 639 -39.22 -21.16 1.03
C SER A 639 -37.71 -21.44 1.04
N ILE A 640 -37.21 -22.05 2.12
CA ILE A 640 -35.78 -22.31 2.35
C ILE A 640 -35.58 -23.72 2.91
N ARG A 641 -34.55 -24.42 2.45
CA ARG A 641 -34.05 -25.65 3.09
C ARG A 641 -32.63 -25.42 3.57
N VAL A 642 -32.38 -25.61 4.86
CA VAL A 642 -31.04 -25.64 5.43
C VAL A 642 -30.66 -27.10 5.63
N GLU A 643 -29.86 -27.64 4.70
CA GLU A 643 -29.44 -29.04 4.74
C GLU A 643 -28.38 -29.27 5.83
N THR A 644 -27.41 -28.36 5.93
CA THR A 644 -26.31 -28.42 6.90
C THR A 644 -25.89 -27.03 7.38
N GLY A 645 -25.44 -26.96 8.64
CA GLY A 645 -24.98 -25.72 9.28
C GLY A 645 -26.12 -24.83 9.78
N ALA A 646 -25.75 -23.64 10.24
CA ALA A 646 -26.68 -22.57 10.58
C ALA A 646 -26.29 -21.30 9.82
N TRP A 647 -27.28 -20.46 9.56
CA TRP A 647 -27.17 -19.36 8.61
C TRP A 647 -27.86 -18.09 9.12
N VAL A 648 -27.29 -16.93 8.82
CA VAL A 648 -28.00 -15.65 8.90
C VAL A 648 -28.36 -15.22 7.48
N VAL A 649 -29.63 -14.96 7.22
CA VAL A 649 -30.11 -14.46 5.92
C VAL A 649 -30.59 -13.01 6.06
N TYR A 650 -30.35 -12.22 5.03
CA TYR A 650 -30.57 -10.78 5.03
C TYR A 650 -31.49 -10.36 3.88
N GLU A 651 -32.38 -9.42 4.17
CA GLU A 651 -33.37 -8.89 3.23
C GLU A 651 -32.73 -8.21 1.99
N ARG A 652 -31.62 -7.47 2.18
CA ARG A 652 -30.96 -6.69 1.13
C ARG A 652 -29.55 -7.21 0.83
N PRO A 653 -28.98 -6.86 -0.34
CA PRO A 653 -27.59 -7.17 -0.66
C PRO A 653 -26.60 -6.60 0.37
N ASN A 654 -25.41 -7.19 0.44
CA ASN A 654 -24.29 -6.82 1.29
C ASN A 654 -24.60 -6.89 2.81
N TYR A 655 -25.41 -7.87 3.23
CA TYR A 655 -25.74 -8.14 4.64
C TYR A 655 -26.50 -7.01 5.33
N MET A 656 -27.42 -6.38 4.60
CA MET A 656 -28.17 -5.21 5.03
C MET A 656 -29.68 -5.52 5.16
N GLY A 657 -30.41 -4.71 5.93
CA GLY A 657 -31.86 -4.88 6.10
C GLY A 657 -32.21 -5.85 7.21
N TYR A 658 -33.40 -6.45 7.15
CA TYR A 658 -33.83 -7.42 8.16
C TYR A 658 -32.95 -8.67 8.16
N GLN A 659 -32.63 -9.15 9.36
CA GLN A 659 -31.79 -10.32 9.60
C GLN A 659 -32.66 -11.45 10.15
N TYR A 660 -32.43 -12.68 9.68
CA TYR A 660 -33.11 -13.87 10.18
C TYR A 660 -32.11 -14.98 10.40
N VAL A 661 -32.13 -15.58 11.58
CA VAL A 661 -31.21 -16.67 11.91
C VAL A 661 -31.92 -18.01 11.73
N LEU A 662 -31.31 -18.90 10.97
CA LEU A 662 -31.83 -20.20 10.53
C LEU A 662 -30.90 -21.31 11.00
N THR A 663 -31.48 -22.36 11.57
CA THR A 663 -30.77 -23.62 11.89
C THR A 663 -31.10 -24.66 10.83
N ARG A 664 -30.46 -25.82 10.90
CA ARG A 664 -30.80 -26.96 10.05
C ARG A 664 -32.30 -27.26 10.12
N GLY A 665 -32.94 -27.36 8.96
CA GLY A 665 -34.38 -27.59 8.88
C GLY A 665 -35.01 -27.15 7.57
N GLU A 666 -36.30 -27.46 7.45
CA GLU A 666 -37.12 -27.12 6.29
C GLU A 666 -38.11 -26.00 6.64
N TYR A 667 -38.08 -24.94 5.84
CA TYR A 667 -38.92 -23.76 6.01
C TYR A 667 -39.81 -23.56 4.77
N PRO A 668 -41.00 -24.16 4.72
CA PRO A 668 -41.84 -24.18 3.52
C PRO A 668 -42.48 -22.84 3.15
N GLU A 669 -42.47 -21.87 4.07
CA GLU A 669 -43.01 -20.51 3.86
C GLU A 669 -42.19 -19.49 4.66
N TYR A 670 -42.12 -18.23 4.20
CA TYR A 670 -41.31 -17.19 4.85
C TYR A 670 -41.74 -16.86 6.29
N GLN A 671 -43.01 -17.08 6.63
CA GLN A 671 -43.50 -16.97 8.00
C GLN A 671 -42.82 -17.96 8.96
N ARG A 672 -42.34 -19.11 8.46
CA ARG A 672 -41.71 -20.15 9.29
C ARG A 672 -40.35 -19.75 9.83
N TRP A 673 -39.66 -18.79 9.20
CA TRP A 673 -38.47 -18.15 9.75
C TRP A 673 -38.74 -16.75 10.31
N THR A 674 -40.00 -16.41 10.56
CA THR A 674 -40.46 -15.08 11.01
C THR A 674 -40.14 -13.95 10.02
N GLY A 675 -40.05 -14.27 8.73
CA GLY A 675 -39.87 -13.30 7.65
C GLY A 675 -41.00 -12.27 7.61
N LEU A 676 -40.65 -10.98 7.51
CA LEU A 676 -41.62 -9.89 7.29
C LEU A 676 -42.13 -9.86 5.84
N ASN A 677 -41.30 -10.29 4.90
CA ASN A 677 -41.59 -10.36 3.47
C ASN A 677 -40.80 -11.52 2.82
N ASP A 678 -41.02 -11.71 1.52
CA ASP A 678 -40.34 -12.72 0.69
C ASP A 678 -39.05 -12.18 0.03
N ARG A 679 -38.46 -11.10 0.55
CA ARG A 679 -37.22 -10.55 0.00
C ARG A 679 -36.03 -10.99 0.83
N LEU A 680 -35.12 -11.70 0.17
CA LEU A 680 -33.80 -12.02 0.67
C LEU A 680 -32.81 -11.82 -0.46
N SER A 681 -31.60 -11.36 -0.14
CA SER A 681 -30.57 -11.13 -1.15
C SER A 681 -29.16 -11.42 -0.69
N SER A 682 -28.91 -11.68 0.60
CA SER A 682 -27.59 -12.13 1.05
C SER A 682 -27.69 -13.09 2.24
N CYS A 683 -26.68 -13.93 2.45
CA CYS A 683 -26.63 -14.90 3.54
C CYS A 683 -25.19 -15.13 4.04
N LYS A 684 -25.06 -15.49 5.31
CA LYS A 684 -23.79 -15.86 5.95
C LYS A 684 -23.91 -17.18 6.69
N MET A 685 -22.89 -18.01 6.61
CA MET A 685 -22.78 -19.23 7.40
C MET A 685 -22.28 -18.91 8.81
N ILE A 686 -22.84 -19.59 9.81
CA ILE A 686 -22.44 -19.48 11.20
C ILE A 686 -21.54 -20.67 11.53
N HIS A 687 -20.29 -20.40 11.87
CA HIS A 687 -19.31 -21.42 12.22
C HIS A 687 -19.28 -21.64 13.74
N PHE A 688 -19.89 -22.72 14.21
CA PHE A 688 -19.80 -23.10 15.62
C PHE A 688 -18.45 -23.73 15.96
N THR A 689 -17.80 -23.23 17.01
CA THR A 689 -16.61 -23.84 17.61
C THR A 689 -17.01 -24.76 18.77
N SER A 690 -16.37 -25.91 18.91
CA SER A 690 -16.64 -26.82 20.04
C SER A 690 -16.11 -26.24 21.34
N GLY A 691 -16.94 -26.23 22.40
CA GLY A 691 -16.56 -25.75 23.74
C GLY A 691 -16.73 -24.25 23.98
N THR A 692 -17.47 -23.53 23.12
CA THR A 692 -17.74 -22.10 23.29
C THR A 692 -18.50 -21.81 24.58
N LEU A 693 -17.99 -20.87 25.37
CA LEU A 693 -18.72 -20.32 26.52
C LEU A 693 -19.67 -19.24 26.01
N TYR A 694 -20.89 -19.18 26.53
CA TYR A 694 -21.82 -18.09 26.18
C TYR A 694 -21.75 -17.02 27.26
N LYS A 695 -21.16 -15.87 26.90
CA LYS A 695 -21.03 -14.75 27.82
C LYS A 695 -21.15 -13.41 27.09
N MET A 696 -22.11 -12.60 27.52
CA MET A 696 -22.35 -11.26 27.01
C MET A 696 -22.57 -10.29 28.18
N GLN A 697 -22.25 -9.02 28.01
CA GLN A 697 -22.56 -7.96 28.96
C GLN A 697 -23.32 -6.84 28.27
N LEU A 698 -24.46 -6.46 28.84
CA LEU A 698 -25.35 -5.40 28.35
C LEU A 698 -25.14 -4.13 29.16
N TYR A 699 -25.31 -2.98 28.53
CA TYR A 699 -25.13 -1.67 29.17
C TYR A 699 -26.31 -0.73 28.89
N GLU A 700 -26.64 0.06 29.91
CA GLU A 700 -27.74 1.01 29.89
C GLU A 700 -27.45 2.20 28.97
N ARG A 701 -26.20 2.63 28.81
CA ARG A 701 -25.79 3.76 27.95
C ARG A 701 -24.86 3.31 26.83
N ALA A 702 -24.67 4.19 25.84
CA ALA A 702 -23.68 3.99 24.79
C ALA A 702 -22.25 3.95 25.35
N ASP A 703 -21.30 3.45 24.55
CA ASP A 703 -19.87 3.37 24.88
C ASP A 703 -19.58 2.68 26.22
N PHE A 704 -20.38 1.65 26.56
CA PHE A 704 -20.26 0.82 27.76
C PHE A 704 -20.45 1.59 29.08
N GLY A 705 -21.21 2.69 29.03
CA GLY A 705 -21.57 3.48 30.20
C GLY A 705 -22.84 3.03 30.90
N GLY A 706 -23.06 3.54 32.11
CA GLY A 706 -24.28 3.29 32.90
C GLY A 706 -24.25 1.95 33.64
N GLN A 707 -25.42 1.49 34.08
CA GLN A 707 -25.56 0.18 34.70
C GLN A 707 -25.23 -0.93 33.69
N ALA A 708 -24.61 -2.01 34.16
CA ALA A 708 -24.23 -3.15 33.32
C ALA A 708 -24.76 -4.47 33.88
N PHE A 709 -25.16 -5.38 32.99
CA PHE A 709 -25.64 -6.72 33.34
C PHE A 709 -24.92 -7.79 32.54
N GLU A 710 -24.36 -8.77 33.22
CA GLU A 710 -23.78 -9.95 32.58
C GLU A 710 -24.87 -11.00 32.32
N ALA A 711 -24.84 -11.58 31.12
CA ALA A 711 -25.76 -12.58 30.63
C ALA A 711 -25.01 -13.82 30.13
N THR A 712 -25.36 -14.96 30.70
CA THR A 712 -24.85 -16.30 30.32
C THR A 712 -25.98 -17.26 29.91
N GLU A 713 -27.22 -16.82 30.07
CA GLU A 713 -28.45 -17.58 29.82
C GLU A 713 -29.42 -16.77 28.96
N ASP A 714 -30.41 -17.45 28.40
CA ASP A 714 -31.45 -16.83 27.58
C ASP A 714 -32.37 -15.96 28.45
N CYS A 715 -32.90 -14.88 27.87
CA CYS A 715 -33.76 -13.93 28.55
C CYS A 715 -35.01 -13.65 27.70
N PRO A 716 -36.17 -14.25 28.04
CA PRO A 716 -37.41 -14.05 27.31
C PRO A 716 -38.05 -12.67 27.55
N SER A 717 -37.68 -11.97 28.64
CA SER A 717 -38.17 -10.61 28.95
C SER A 717 -37.15 -9.82 29.75
N LEU A 718 -36.51 -8.84 29.11
CA LEU A 718 -35.60 -7.86 29.75
C LEU A 718 -36.35 -7.00 30.78
N LEU A 719 -37.62 -6.69 30.51
CA LEU A 719 -38.45 -5.87 31.40
C LEU A 719 -38.75 -6.59 32.72
N GLU A 720 -39.05 -7.89 32.68
CA GLU A 720 -39.33 -8.66 33.89
C GLU A 720 -38.07 -8.96 34.69
N LYS A 721 -36.96 -9.33 34.00
CA LYS A 721 -35.71 -9.74 34.64
C LYS A 721 -34.87 -8.57 35.15
N PHE A 722 -34.79 -7.48 34.38
CA PHE A 722 -33.87 -6.37 34.64
C PHE A 722 -34.54 -4.99 34.71
N ARG A 723 -35.87 -4.91 34.52
CA ARG A 723 -36.64 -3.65 34.40
C ARG A 723 -36.12 -2.71 33.30
N TRP A 724 -35.47 -3.29 32.28
CA TRP A 724 -34.94 -2.56 31.13
C TRP A 724 -35.88 -2.66 29.93
N ARG A 725 -35.95 -1.59 29.13
CA ARG A 725 -36.67 -1.54 27.84
C ARG A 725 -35.75 -1.29 26.65
N GLU A 726 -34.49 -0.95 26.93
CA GLU A 726 -33.51 -0.50 25.97
C GLU A 726 -32.14 -1.05 26.33
N VAL A 727 -31.36 -1.39 25.31
CA VAL A 727 -29.94 -1.76 25.41
C VAL A 727 -29.19 -0.80 24.49
N ASN A 728 -28.29 0.00 25.07
CA ASN A 728 -27.59 1.05 24.32
C ASN A 728 -26.17 0.68 23.93
N SER A 729 -25.53 -0.27 24.62
CA SER A 729 -24.29 -0.91 24.16
C SER A 729 -24.16 -2.31 24.74
N CYS A 730 -23.36 -3.17 24.12
CA CYS A 730 -23.09 -4.51 24.64
C CYS A 730 -21.71 -5.03 24.23
N LYS A 731 -21.18 -5.97 25.03
CA LYS A 731 -19.96 -6.71 24.75
C LYS A 731 -20.28 -8.20 24.72
N VAL A 732 -20.07 -8.84 23.58
CA VAL A 732 -20.16 -10.30 23.46
C VAL A 732 -18.75 -10.84 23.64
N PHE A 733 -18.47 -11.41 24.81
CA PHE A 733 -17.16 -11.97 25.12
C PHE A 733 -16.94 -13.30 24.38
N ASP A 734 -17.99 -14.12 24.35
CA ASP A 734 -17.96 -15.42 23.70
C ASP A 734 -19.38 -15.94 23.41
N GLY A 735 -19.49 -16.83 22.42
CA GLY A 735 -20.76 -17.34 21.89
C GLY A 735 -21.46 -16.42 20.89
N TRP A 736 -22.55 -16.92 20.32
CA TRP A 736 -23.42 -16.20 19.40
C TRP A 736 -24.74 -15.87 20.08
N TRP A 737 -25.24 -14.66 19.85
CA TRP A 737 -26.45 -14.16 20.51
C TRP A 737 -27.41 -13.56 19.48
N VAL A 738 -28.70 -13.63 19.78
CA VAL A 738 -29.75 -12.98 18.99
C VAL A 738 -30.55 -12.07 19.89
N PHE A 739 -30.62 -10.78 19.53
CA PHE A 739 -31.52 -9.81 20.12
C PHE A 739 -32.85 -9.78 19.39
N TYR A 740 -33.90 -9.50 20.14
CA TYR A 740 -35.27 -9.40 19.65
C TYR A 740 -35.92 -8.11 20.11
N GLU A 741 -36.62 -7.46 19.19
CA GLU A 741 -37.35 -6.22 19.45
C GLU A 741 -38.52 -6.41 20.42
N HIS A 742 -39.11 -7.60 20.49
CA HIS A 742 -40.23 -7.92 21.39
C HIS A 742 -39.88 -9.01 22.41
N PRO A 743 -40.65 -9.12 23.52
CA PRO A 743 -40.52 -10.23 24.45
C PRO A 743 -40.79 -11.59 23.77
N ASN A 744 -40.32 -12.66 24.40
CA ASN A 744 -40.49 -14.05 23.97
C ASN A 744 -39.95 -14.34 22.55
N TYR A 745 -38.80 -13.74 22.21
CA TYR A 745 -38.06 -13.97 20.97
C TYR A 745 -38.85 -13.65 19.69
N ARG A 746 -39.61 -12.55 19.72
CA ARG A 746 -40.46 -12.08 18.62
C ARG A 746 -40.00 -10.74 18.06
N GLY A 747 -40.53 -10.37 16.90
CA GLY A 747 -40.20 -9.12 16.22
C GLY A 747 -38.90 -9.22 15.44
N ARG A 748 -38.27 -8.08 15.16
CA ARG A 748 -37.01 -8.03 14.41
C ARG A 748 -35.89 -8.72 15.19
N GLN A 749 -35.05 -9.45 14.46
CA GLN A 749 -33.90 -10.14 15.00
C GLN A 749 -32.62 -9.38 14.66
N TYR A 750 -31.67 -9.39 15.58
CA TYR A 750 -30.32 -8.86 15.37
C TYR A 750 -29.32 -9.93 15.81
N PHE A 751 -28.43 -10.33 14.90
CA PHE A 751 -27.42 -11.33 15.19
C PHE A 751 -26.15 -10.67 15.72
N LEU A 752 -25.62 -11.16 16.83
CA LEU A 752 -24.42 -10.64 17.48
C LEU A 752 -23.34 -11.73 17.55
N GLU A 753 -22.18 -11.39 17.00
CA GLU A 753 -20.95 -12.16 17.07
C GLU A 753 -20.08 -11.64 18.22
N LYS A 754 -19.00 -12.37 18.52
CA LYS A 754 -17.99 -11.92 19.47
C LYS A 754 -17.44 -10.54 19.08
N GLY A 755 -17.58 -9.56 19.95
CA GLY A 755 -17.22 -8.18 19.65
C GLY A 755 -17.74 -7.16 20.65
N GLU A 756 -17.34 -5.92 20.43
CA GLU A 756 -17.76 -4.76 21.19
C GLU A 756 -18.71 -3.90 20.34
N TYR A 757 -19.93 -3.66 20.84
CA TYR A 757 -20.96 -2.88 20.16
C TYR A 757 -21.28 -1.64 21.00
N CYS A 758 -20.74 -0.49 20.59
CA CYS A 758 -20.80 0.75 21.35
C CYS A 758 -22.15 1.47 21.26
N LYS A 759 -22.97 1.15 20.25
CA LYS A 759 -24.29 1.74 20.02
C LYS A 759 -25.23 0.80 19.24
N PRO A 760 -26.56 1.02 19.24
CA PRO A 760 -27.50 0.11 18.57
C PRO A 760 -27.31 -0.06 17.06
N GLY A 761 -26.76 0.97 16.40
CA GLY A 761 -26.42 0.89 14.98
C GLY A 761 -25.35 -0.17 14.67
N ASP A 762 -24.53 -0.56 15.64
CA ASP A 762 -23.44 -1.51 15.43
C ASP A 762 -23.95 -2.96 15.26
N TRP A 763 -25.10 -3.32 15.85
CA TRP A 763 -25.79 -4.60 15.59
C TRP A 763 -26.94 -4.48 14.57
N GLY A 764 -27.04 -3.34 13.89
CA GLY A 764 -28.01 -3.11 12.81
C GLY A 764 -29.41 -2.68 13.26
N ALA A 765 -29.57 -2.22 14.51
CA ALA A 765 -30.83 -1.67 14.99
C ALA A 765 -30.95 -0.16 14.73
N SER A 766 -32.16 0.29 14.39
CA SER A 766 -32.48 1.72 14.24
C SER A 766 -32.91 2.40 15.55
N SER A 767 -33.24 1.61 16.58
CA SER A 767 -33.58 2.05 17.93
C SER A 767 -32.86 1.17 18.96
N PRO A 768 -32.68 1.64 20.21
CA PRO A 768 -32.09 0.83 21.28
C PRO A 768 -33.05 -0.24 21.84
N THR A 769 -34.23 -0.41 21.26
CA THR A 769 -35.28 -1.30 21.77
C THR A 769 -34.88 -2.76 21.60
N VAL A 770 -34.54 -3.40 22.72
CA VAL A 770 -34.30 -4.85 22.81
C VAL A 770 -35.06 -5.33 24.02
N LEU A 771 -35.98 -6.29 23.84
CA LEU A 771 -36.89 -6.75 24.90
C LEU A 771 -36.71 -8.23 25.24
N SER A 772 -36.03 -9.01 24.38
CA SER A 772 -35.56 -10.36 24.72
C SER A 772 -34.28 -10.70 23.96
N PHE A 773 -33.53 -11.67 24.46
CA PHE A 773 -32.33 -12.19 23.79
C PHE A 773 -32.12 -13.67 24.11
N ARG A 774 -31.49 -14.41 23.20
CA ARG A 774 -31.11 -15.80 23.44
C ARG A 774 -29.76 -16.13 22.82
N ARG A 775 -29.13 -17.17 23.37
CA ARG A 775 -27.97 -17.82 22.78
C ARG A 775 -28.39 -18.50 21.49
N PHE A 776 -27.53 -18.40 20.50
CA PHE A 776 -27.70 -19.12 19.25
C PHE A 776 -26.79 -20.35 19.27
N THR A 777 -27.41 -21.53 19.21
CA THR A 777 -26.77 -22.86 19.21
C THR A 777 -27.27 -23.65 18.01
N GLU A 778 -26.47 -24.58 17.49
CA GLU A 778 -26.87 -25.48 16.39
C GLU A 778 -28.09 -26.34 16.73
#